data_AF-A0A3E0WXE2-F1
#
_entry.id   AF-A0A3E0WXE2-F1
#
_cell.length_a   1.000
_cell.length_b   1.000
_cell.length_c   1.000
_cell.angle_alpha   90.00
_cell.angle_beta   90.00
_cell.angle_gamma   90.00
#
_symmetry.space_group_name_H-M   'P 1'
#
loop_
_entity.id
_entity.type
_entity.pdbx_description
1 polymer ?
#
loop_
_entity_poly.entity_id
_entity_poly.type
_entity_poly.pdbx_seq_one_letter_code
_entity_poly.pdbx_strand_id
1 'polypeptide(L)'
;MVDALPLSRGKALVDDDGVVGKRIRSKGLVAGCYRVGLGITFSDINLDRPLRPGGETRTFRDALAERGYPVDADRYWVPLTMTEAVAETEALDDVDAIQGVFPVVFDADDKPRWIRKGWLYIFIDDHLWRECHSVGNGTFQEVDLLRDQGQDERSHRYGLPWWGLTLPKNINGRSPAIKMAYSEVQWSWEYICRLGGMHSNDPRCIPELNEAFDGIAVDADLREARLQTIKLEDIGKGDLHDTYLMPAGKASRAFNERRYPDLQDKSSLYYLPSLFRDSNSPIVALHDPIGQGRRLAELALVEIADFAQWQSGEKEESAEGKSAEHSTKSSEDDDVLEGGMHSVIIGRYVEQVIKADPEMEKHVRVEAMKTLLAKYNEREQALEQRLLELADQRLALLTDAARPCSLRTVFEDFEMVAAASAENKRPRAELGALAYVNILEGLSQLDDGKAFVVASLNDESSLLNQAIRVIDNDQMRERIKAQAKAEEGLGPKEVMALHQTEPLRPQEDVKKEIASALKIGKKGYDAFEALVSLLARPLAEANEHWERIKPVLEQMYGVRISAPEISYADWKRAQGPMPLYTGRGVAAFPINPNARFVPDTEVRVRVVHFNGVAAVSQRAQSFLGRIPPEVMLGIQVASLGFAWQDVFSKGIRSEAEFYAFAETVLKTVIAKQAIEAVVAKRMGQEVAGVAAKK
;
A
#
# COMPACT_ATOMS: atom_id res chain seq x y z
N MET A 1 24.37 -3.52 25.52
CA MET A 1 25.65 -3.58 24.76
C MET A 1 25.73 -4.98 24.22
N VAL A 2 25.53 -5.15 22.92
CA VAL A 2 25.51 -6.45 22.24
C VAL A 2 26.55 -6.33 21.15
N ASP A 3 27.74 -6.86 21.42
CA ASP A 3 28.84 -6.91 20.47
C ASP A 3 28.52 -7.96 19.40
N ALA A 4 28.25 -7.50 18.19
CA ALA A 4 28.36 -8.34 17.02
C ALA A 4 29.84 -8.30 16.56
N LEU A 5 30.40 -9.44 16.16
CA LEU A 5 31.81 -9.56 15.77
C LEU A 5 31.93 -10.22 14.38
N PRO A 6 33.01 -9.92 13.63
CA PRO A 6 33.12 -10.21 12.21
C PRO A 6 33.53 -11.66 11.92
N LEU A 7 32.91 -12.24 10.89
CA LEU A 7 33.30 -13.52 10.32
C LEU A 7 34.43 -13.31 9.29
N SER A 8 35.69 -13.53 9.68
CA SER A 8 36.63 -14.42 8.95
C SER A 8 38.12 -14.23 9.35
N ARG A 9 38.82 -15.37 9.28
CA ARG A 9 40.27 -15.65 9.31
C ARG A 9 41.03 -15.51 10.65
N GLY A 10 41.25 -16.66 11.29
CA GLY A 10 42.32 -16.90 12.28
C GLY A 10 41.82 -17.14 13.70
N LYS A 11 42.06 -18.37 14.21
CA LYS A 11 41.90 -18.90 15.59
C LYS A 11 40.78 -18.32 16.47
N ALA A 12 39.82 -19.18 16.80
CA ALA A 12 38.85 -18.93 17.87
C ALA A 12 39.55 -18.73 19.22
N LEU A 13 39.18 -17.66 19.93
CA LEU A 13 39.38 -17.53 21.36
C LEU A 13 38.00 -17.29 21.98
N VAL A 14 37.63 -18.16 22.92
CA VAL A 14 36.55 -17.93 23.90
C VAL A 14 37.25 -17.21 25.06
N ASP A 15 36.64 -16.17 25.63
CA ASP A 15 37.14 -15.58 26.87
C ASP A 15 36.75 -16.42 28.09
N ASP A 16 37.33 -16.09 29.23
CA ASP A 16 37.20 -16.87 30.47
C ASP A 16 35.79 -16.80 31.10
N ASP A 17 34.82 -16.08 30.49
CA ASP A 17 33.48 -15.79 31.04
C ASP A 17 32.30 -16.38 30.22
N GLY A 18 32.58 -17.19 29.19
CA GLY A 18 31.62 -18.20 28.70
C GLY A 18 30.39 -17.71 27.92
N VAL A 19 30.40 -16.50 27.34
CA VAL A 19 29.30 -16.03 26.48
C VAL A 19 29.49 -16.45 25.01
N VAL A 20 28.47 -17.07 24.44
CA VAL A 20 28.49 -17.76 23.13
C VAL A 20 28.02 -16.86 21.98
N GLY A 21 28.90 -16.54 21.03
CA GLY A 21 28.52 -16.12 19.67
C GLY A 21 28.10 -17.30 18.78
N LYS A 22 27.39 -17.04 17.67
CA LYS A 22 27.03 -18.05 16.65
C LYS A 22 28.29 -18.73 16.09
N ARG A 23 28.66 -19.88 16.65
CA ARG A 23 29.60 -20.82 16.05
C ARG A 23 28.86 -21.63 14.98
N ILE A 24 29.47 -21.79 13.81
CA ILE A 24 29.33 -23.07 13.10
C ILE A 24 29.85 -24.11 14.10
N ARG A 25 28.95 -24.88 14.71
CA ARG A 25 29.32 -25.94 15.65
C ARG A 25 29.13 -27.26 14.93
N SER A 26 30.23 -27.96 14.67
CA SER A 26 30.21 -29.43 14.57
C SER A 26 30.09 -29.99 15.98
N LYS A 27 29.26 -30.99 16.20
CA LYS A 27 29.21 -31.74 17.47
C LYS A 27 29.09 -33.21 17.13
N GLY A 28 30.17 -33.97 17.29
CA GLY A 28 30.13 -35.42 17.10
C GLY A 28 29.16 -36.11 18.07
N LEU A 29 28.30 -36.95 17.52
CA LEU A 29 27.33 -37.82 18.18
C LEU A 29 27.13 -39.06 17.28
N VAL A 30 27.04 -40.19 17.97
CA VAL A 30 27.08 -41.57 17.50
C VAL A 30 26.14 -41.82 16.31
N ALA A 31 26.64 -42.60 15.33
CA ALA A 31 25.98 -43.04 14.08
C ALA A 31 25.99 -42.06 12.87
N GLY A 32 27.17 -41.53 12.51
CA GLY A 32 27.59 -41.48 11.10
C GLY A 32 27.20 -40.31 10.19
N CYS A 33 26.44 -39.30 10.60
CA CYS A 33 26.09 -38.15 9.74
C CYS A 33 26.20 -36.78 10.45
N TYR A 34 26.79 -35.75 9.82
CA TYR A 34 26.65 -34.34 10.26
C TYR A 34 26.25 -33.39 9.13
N ARG A 35 25.37 -32.46 9.47
CA ARG A 35 24.97 -31.31 8.64
C ARG A 35 25.63 -30.06 9.23
N VAL A 36 26.46 -29.35 8.47
CA VAL A 36 26.85 -27.97 8.84
C VAL A 36 25.54 -27.18 8.94
N GLY A 37 25.28 -26.47 10.04
CA GLY A 37 24.01 -25.77 10.19
C GLY A 37 24.08 -24.54 11.09
N LEU A 38 23.14 -23.62 10.88
CA LEU A 38 22.97 -22.46 11.74
C LEU A 38 22.13 -22.87 12.95
N GLY A 39 22.75 -22.90 14.14
CA GLY A 39 22.04 -23.10 15.40
C GLY A 39 21.22 -21.86 15.75
N ILE A 40 19.90 -22.03 15.84
CA ILE A 40 18.94 -21.01 16.22
C ILE A 40 18.31 -21.45 17.53
N THR A 41 18.56 -20.70 18.60
CA THR A 41 17.93 -20.93 19.90
C THR A 41 16.52 -20.40 19.88
N PHE A 42 15.58 -21.23 20.30
CA PHE A 42 14.19 -20.86 20.50
C PHE A 42 13.83 -21.28 21.93
N SER A 43 13.36 -20.34 22.75
CA SER A 43 13.08 -20.62 24.16
C SER A 43 11.97 -21.67 24.37
N ASP A 44 11.11 -21.86 23.38
CA ASP A 44 9.85 -22.59 23.51
C ASP A 44 9.72 -23.78 22.52
N ILE A 45 10.84 -24.24 21.94
CA ILE A 45 10.78 -25.44 21.08
C ILE A 45 10.55 -26.67 21.97
N ASN A 46 9.36 -27.26 21.84
CA ASN A 46 9.02 -28.55 22.43
C ASN A 46 8.95 -29.60 21.31
N LEU A 47 10.05 -30.31 21.07
CA LEU A 47 10.15 -31.35 20.04
C LEU A 47 9.40 -32.63 20.41
N ASP A 48 9.01 -32.79 21.67
CA ASP A 48 8.23 -33.92 22.17
C ASP A 48 6.71 -33.72 21.96
N ARG A 49 6.30 -32.61 21.34
CA ARG A 49 4.92 -32.39 20.91
C ARG A 49 4.57 -33.33 19.74
N PRO A 50 3.35 -33.88 19.69
CA PRO A 50 2.89 -34.66 18.54
C PRO A 50 2.82 -33.80 17.27
N LEU A 51 3.09 -34.42 16.11
CA LEU A 51 3.04 -33.76 14.80
C LEU A 51 1.66 -33.17 14.49
N ARG A 52 0.58 -33.89 14.83
CA ARG A 52 -0.81 -33.47 14.65
C ARG A 52 -1.58 -33.49 15.98
N PRO A 53 -2.40 -32.47 16.30
CA PRO A 53 -3.26 -32.50 17.47
C PRO A 53 -4.23 -33.70 17.41
N GLY A 54 -4.18 -34.60 18.40
CA GLY A 54 -5.06 -35.77 18.49
C GLY A 54 -4.71 -36.95 17.59
N GLY A 55 -3.55 -36.94 16.92
CA GLY A 55 -3.02 -38.07 16.14
C GLY A 55 -2.12 -39.01 16.93
N GLU A 56 -1.51 -39.99 16.24
CA GLU A 56 -0.54 -40.94 16.80
C GLU A 56 0.59 -40.27 17.61
N THR A 57 1.24 -41.06 18.47
CA THR A 57 2.33 -40.66 19.39
C THR A 57 3.59 -40.12 18.73
N ARG A 58 3.69 -40.06 17.39
CA ARG A 58 4.90 -39.59 16.70
C ARG A 58 5.11 -38.09 16.91
N THR A 59 6.27 -37.75 17.44
CA THR A 59 6.67 -36.39 17.79
C THR A 59 7.56 -35.77 16.71
N PHE A 60 7.79 -34.46 16.78
CA PHE A 60 8.81 -33.81 15.94
C PHE A 60 10.20 -34.41 16.17
N ARG A 61 10.53 -34.77 17.42
CA ARG A 61 11.78 -35.45 17.77
C ARG A 61 11.93 -36.78 17.03
N ASP A 62 10.88 -37.60 17.00
CA ASP A 62 10.90 -38.89 16.32
C ASP A 62 11.11 -38.71 14.81
N ALA A 63 10.34 -37.81 14.18
CA ALA A 63 10.45 -37.53 12.75
C ALA A 63 11.84 -37.00 12.36
N LEU A 64 12.44 -36.15 13.20
CA LEU A 64 13.81 -35.66 13.02
C LEU A 64 14.86 -36.76 13.20
N ALA A 65 14.70 -37.60 14.23
CA ALA A 65 15.62 -38.68 14.54
C ALA A 65 15.70 -39.71 13.40
N GLU A 66 14.56 -40.06 12.80
CA GLU A 66 14.48 -40.95 11.64
C GLU A 66 15.26 -40.40 10.42
N ARG A 67 15.37 -39.08 10.29
CA ARG A 67 16.11 -38.40 9.21
C ARG A 67 17.54 -38.01 9.60
N GLY A 68 18.04 -38.57 10.71
CA GLY A 68 19.40 -38.32 11.22
C GLY A 68 19.65 -36.85 11.54
N TYR A 69 18.62 -36.11 11.95
CA TYR A 69 18.76 -34.70 12.34
C TYR A 69 19.11 -34.59 13.82
N PRO A 70 20.09 -33.75 14.19
CA PRO A 70 20.48 -33.58 15.59
C PRO A 70 19.35 -32.94 16.38
N VAL A 71 18.82 -33.67 17.36
CA VAL A 71 17.74 -33.20 18.21
C VAL A 71 18.33 -32.64 19.50
N ASP A 72 18.68 -31.36 19.50
CA ASP A 72 19.03 -30.62 20.73
C ASP A 72 17.74 -30.07 21.37
N ALA A 73 17.67 -30.09 22.71
CA ALA A 73 16.43 -29.75 23.43
C ALA A 73 15.98 -28.28 23.28
N ASP A 74 16.91 -27.36 22.98
CA ASP A 74 16.70 -25.90 22.98
C ASP A 74 17.04 -25.23 21.63
N ARG A 75 17.34 -26.02 20.58
CA ARG A 75 17.93 -25.51 19.34
C ARG A 75 17.31 -26.11 18.09
N TYR A 76 17.15 -25.24 17.11
CA TYR A 76 16.78 -25.55 15.74
C TYR A 76 17.97 -25.31 14.82
N TRP A 77 18.34 -26.31 14.03
CA TRP A 77 19.47 -26.26 13.11
C TRP A 77 19.02 -26.07 11.67
N VAL A 78 19.37 -24.95 11.03
CA VAL A 78 19.13 -24.80 9.59
C VAL A 78 20.30 -25.43 8.83
N PRO A 79 20.09 -26.49 8.05
CA PRO A 79 21.17 -27.20 7.37
C PRO A 79 21.75 -26.38 6.22
N LEU A 80 23.08 -26.33 6.11
CA LEU A 80 23.86 -25.71 5.03
C LEU A 80 24.35 -26.75 4.00
N THR A 81 24.75 -27.94 4.46
CA THR A 81 25.09 -29.09 3.60
C THR A 81 24.65 -30.42 4.24
N MET A 82 24.63 -31.50 3.46
CA MET A 82 24.44 -32.88 3.89
C MET A 82 25.67 -33.72 3.51
N THR A 83 26.56 -33.99 4.46
CA THR A 83 27.75 -34.86 4.27
C THR A 83 27.88 -35.88 5.41
N GLU A 84 28.73 -36.89 5.22
CA GLU A 84 29.05 -37.89 6.25
C GLU A 84 29.89 -37.25 7.38
N ALA A 85 29.78 -37.80 8.60
CA ALA A 85 30.47 -37.29 9.77
C ALA A 85 31.99 -37.52 9.71
N VAL A 86 32.78 -36.48 10.04
CA VAL A 86 34.23 -36.54 10.25
C VAL A 86 34.52 -36.26 11.74
N ALA A 87 35.53 -36.89 12.37
CA ALA A 87 35.76 -36.79 13.82
C ALA A 87 36.15 -35.36 14.26
N GLU A 88 35.89 -34.98 15.52
CA GLU A 88 36.19 -33.63 16.08
C GLU A 88 37.68 -33.24 16.00
N THR A 89 38.54 -34.24 15.86
CA THR A 89 40.00 -34.13 15.73
C THR A 89 40.50 -34.16 14.30
N GLU A 90 39.65 -34.56 13.35
CA GLU A 90 39.98 -34.56 11.93
C GLU A 90 39.69 -33.15 11.39
N ALA A 91 40.61 -32.64 10.56
CA ALA A 91 40.37 -31.36 9.90
C ALA A 91 39.05 -31.47 9.12
N LEU A 92 38.15 -30.51 9.32
CA LEU A 92 37.04 -30.30 8.40
C LEU A 92 37.64 -29.84 7.08
N ASP A 93 38.07 -30.80 6.27
CA ASP A 93 38.30 -30.55 4.87
C ASP A 93 36.92 -30.18 4.29
N ASP A 94 36.82 -28.95 3.80
CA ASP A 94 35.65 -28.39 3.10
C ASP A 94 34.44 -27.94 3.96
N VAL A 95 34.63 -27.06 4.96
CA VAL A 95 33.54 -26.11 5.29
C VAL A 95 33.44 -25.05 4.20
N ASP A 96 32.61 -25.39 3.22
CA ASP A 96 31.72 -24.49 2.48
C ASP A 96 31.61 -23.08 3.08
N ALA A 97 32.23 -22.11 2.40
CA ALA A 97 32.29 -20.73 2.88
C ALA A 97 30.87 -20.14 3.07
N ILE A 98 30.66 -19.38 4.14
CA ILE A 98 29.44 -18.60 4.36
C ILE A 98 29.70 -17.10 4.20
N GLN A 99 28.66 -16.34 3.84
CA GLN A 99 28.70 -14.89 3.68
C GLN A 99 27.60 -14.24 4.52
N GLY A 100 27.98 -13.34 5.41
CA GLY A 100 27.04 -12.43 6.05
C GLY A 100 26.54 -11.38 5.05
N VAL A 101 25.25 -11.10 5.03
CA VAL A 101 24.61 -10.14 4.12
C VAL A 101 23.60 -9.26 4.87
N PHE A 102 23.34 -8.06 4.34
CA PHE A 102 22.35 -7.13 4.88
C PHE A 102 21.26 -6.85 3.84
N PRO A 103 20.10 -7.51 3.93
CA PRO A 103 19.02 -7.24 3.00
C PRO A 103 18.49 -5.81 3.16
N VAL A 104 18.30 -5.14 2.02
CA VAL A 104 17.74 -3.79 1.85
C VAL A 104 16.76 -3.82 0.68
N VAL A 105 16.00 -2.75 0.48
CA VAL A 105 15.13 -2.56 -0.70
C VAL A 105 15.43 -1.23 -1.36
N PHE A 106 15.20 -1.11 -2.67
CA PHE A 106 15.24 0.19 -3.34
C PHE A 106 13.97 0.98 -3.06
N ASP A 107 14.11 2.25 -2.72
CA ASP A 107 13.00 3.19 -2.65
C ASP A 107 12.69 3.84 -4.01
N ALA A 108 11.77 4.82 -4.02
CA ALA A 108 11.36 5.54 -5.21
C ALA A 108 12.48 6.38 -5.86
N ASP A 109 13.50 6.76 -5.08
CA ASP A 109 14.67 7.50 -5.56
C ASP A 109 15.82 6.54 -5.93
N ASP A 110 15.55 5.24 -6.05
CA ASP A 110 16.55 4.20 -6.27
C ASP A 110 17.61 4.10 -5.15
N LYS A 111 17.29 4.59 -3.95
CA LYS A 111 18.19 4.51 -2.79
C LYS A 111 17.90 3.27 -1.96
N PRO A 112 18.93 2.57 -1.47
CA PRO A 112 18.74 1.43 -0.59
C PRO A 112 18.24 1.88 0.80
N ARG A 113 17.17 1.25 1.28
CA ARG A 113 16.60 1.42 2.62
C ARG A 113 16.44 0.07 3.31
N TRP A 114 16.35 0.12 4.63
CA TRP A 114 16.02 -1.09 5.39
C TRP A 114 14.69 -1.65 4.93
N ILE A 115 14.63 -2.99 4.85
CA ILE A 115 13.40 -3.70 4.55
C ILE A 115 12.32 -3.31 5.57
N ARG A 116 11.11 -3.07 5.08
CA ARG A 116 9.92 -2.76 5.88
C ARG A 116 9.47 -4.00 6.67
N LYS A 117 8.50 -3.84 7.56
CA LYS A 117 7.87 -5.01 8.20
C LYS A 117 7.29 -5.93 7.12
N GLY A 118 7.53 -7.23 7.25
CA GLY A 118 7.13 -8.22 6.25
C GLY A 118 7.94 -9.50 6.35
N TRP A 119 8.07 -10.22 5.25
CA TRP A 119 8.63 -11.56 5.18
C TRP A 119 9.70 -11.63 4.10
N LEU A 120 10.76 -12.37 4.41
CA LEU A 120 11.86 -12.62 3.51
C LEU A 120 11.98 -14.13 3.30
N TYR A 121 11.99 -14.53 2.05
CA TYR A 121 12.14 -15.91 1.62
C TYR A 121 13.50 -16.10 0.98
N ILE A 122 14.19 -17.16 1.36
CA ILE A 122 15.49 -17.55 0.81
C ILE A 122 15.34 -18.96 0.24
N PHE A 123 15.57 -19.07 -1.06
CA PHE A 123 15.59 -20.32 -1.80
C PHE A 123 17.04 -20.68 -2.16
N ILE A 124 17.37 -21.96 -1.98
CA ILE A 124 18.65 -22.54 -2.40
C ILE A 124 18.35 -23.67 -3.36
N ASP A 125 18.97 -23.63 -4.54
CA ASP A 125 18.76 -24.61 -5.61
C ASP A 125 17.27 -24.87 -5.84
N ASP A 126 16.52 -23.77 -5.97
CA ASP A 126 15.07 -23.73 -6.23
C ASP A 126 14.15 -24.27 -5.13
N HIS A 127 14.66 -24.51 -3.92
CA HIS A 127 13.85 -24.93 -2.77
C HIS A 127 13.92 -23.94 -1.61
N LEU A 128 12.80 -23.74 -0.93
CA LEU A 128 12.70 -22.93 0.27
C LEU A 128 13.68 -23.44 1.32
N TRP A 129 14.59 -22.56 1.70
CA TRP A 129 15.62 -22.84 2.69
C TRP A 129 15.31 -22.13 4.02
N ARG A 130 14.94 -20.86 3.96
CA ARG A 130 14.62 -20.04 5.14
C ARG A 130 13.47 -19.10 4.86
N GLU A 131 12.70 -18.85 5.91
CA GLU A 131 11.70 -17.80 5.98
C GLU A 131 11.99 -16.96 7.22
N CYS A 132 12.12 -15.64 7.03
CA CYS A 132 12.39 -14.71 8.11
C CYS A 132 11.36 -13.59 8.10
N HIS A 133 10.83 -13.23 9.26
CA HIS A 133 10.06 -12.02 9.44
C HIS A 133 11.00 -10.82 9.63
N SER A 134 10.89 -9.81 8.78
CA SER A 134 11.55 -8.52 9.02
C SER A 134 10.72 -7.71 10.02
N VAL A 135 11.35 -7.32 11.13
CA VAL A 135 10.71 -6.44 12.14
C VAL A 135 10.81 -4.97 11.73
N GLY A 136 11.50 -4.70 10.62
CA GLY A 136 11.94 -3.38 10.19
C GLY A 136 13.34 -3.05 10.69
N ASN A 137 13.90 -1.96 10.16
CA ASN A 137 15.20 -1.41 10.58
C ASN A 137 16.35 -2.42 10.50
N GLY A 138 16.34 -3.32 9.51
CA GLY A 138 17.44 -4.28 9.28
C GLY A 138 17.48 -5.47 10.23
N THR A 139 16.45 -5.66 11.05
CA THR A 139 16.34 -6.80 11.97
C THR A 139 15.38 -7.88 11.49
N PHE A 140 15.73 -9.14 11.75
CA PHE A 140 14.99 -10.31 11.28
C PHE A 140 14.77 -11.33 12.40
N GLN A 141 13.62 -11.99 12.37
CA GLN A 141 13.27 -13.12 13.23
C GLN A 141 12.99 -14.34 12.36
N GLU A 142 13.47 -15.50 12.77
CA GLU A 142 13.28 -16.74 12.01
C GLU A 142 11.89 -17.33 12.20
N VAL A 143 11.38 -17.94 11.14
CA VAL A 143 10.25 -18.86 11.20
C VAL A 143 10.77 -20.26 11.45
N ASP A 144 10.14 -20.93 12.40
CA ASP A 144 10.39 -22.35 12.67
C ASP A 144 9.69 -23.20 11.59
N LEU A 145 10.37 -23.37 10.45
CA LEU A 145 9.86 -24.17 9.33
C LEU A 145 9.76 -25.67 9.67
N LEU A 146 10.45 -26.18 10.69
CA LEU A 146 10.23 -27.55 11.13
C LEU A 146 8.80 -27.71 11.67
N ARG A 147 8.39 -26.79 12.54
CA ARG A 147 7.08 -26.86 13.21
C ARG A 147 5.95 -26.37 12.32
N ASP A 148 6.18 -25.30 11.59
CA ASP A 148 5.12 -24.54 10.93
C ASP A 148 5.02 -24.80 9.41
N GLN A 149 5.79 -25.76 8.87
CA GLN A 149 5.57 -26.24 7.49
C GLN A 149 4.13 -26.75 7.29
N GLY A 150 3.61 -26.57 6.08
CA GLY A 150 2.23 -26.95 5.74
C GLY A 150 1.17 -25.96 6.23
N GLN A 151 1.54 -24.90 6.96
CA GLN A 151 0.58 -23.91 7.48
C GLN A 151 0.64 -22.63 6.68
N ASP A 152 -0.51 -21.99 6.42
CA ASP A 152 -0.58 -20.67 5.77
C ASP A 152 -0.12 -19.54 6.69
N GLU A 153 -0.34 -19.69 8.00
CA GLU A 153 0.15 -18.76 9.03
C GLU A 153 1.24 -19.44 9.86
N ARG A 154 2.43 -18.83 9.91
CA ARG A 154 3.60 -19.41 10.56
C ARG A 154 4.21 -18.38 11.50
N SER A 155 4.56 -18.80 12.70
CA SER A 155 4.89 -17.87 13.77
C SER A 155 6.37 -17.52 13.80
N HIS A 156 6.65 -16.21 13.82
CA HIS A 156 7.99 -15.64 13.92
C HIS A 156 8.38 -15.25 15.37
N ARG A 157 7.50 -15.49 16.35
CA ARG A 157 7.63 -14.94 17.70
C ARG A 157 8.72 -15.56 18.54
N TYR A 158 9.23 -16.71 18.12
CA TYR A 158 10.12 -17.52 18.94
C TYR A 158 11.59 -17.07 18.83
N GLY A 159 11.95 -16.35 17.76
CA GLY A 159 13.33 -15.94 17.49
C GLY A 159 13.67 -14.56 18.05
N LEU A 160 14.88 -14.41 18.60
CA LEU A 160 15.42 -13.09 18.92
C LEU A 160 15.71 -12.32 17.62
N PRO A 161 15.27 -11.05 17.49
CA PRO A 161 15.62 -10.23 16.34
C PRO A 161 17.14 -10.10 16.21
N TRP A 162 17.66 -10.34 15.01
CA TRP A 162 19.09 -10.19 14.72
C TRP A 162 19.32 -9.29 13.52
N TRP A 163 20.55 -8.81 13.40
CA TRP A 163 20.98 -7.99 12.27
C TRP A 163 21.58 -8.84 11.16
N GLY A 164 21.15 -8.57 9.93
CA GLY A 164 21.66 -9.27 8.74
C GLY A 164 21.31 -10.77 8.72
N LEU A 165 21.78 -11.44 7.68
CA LEU A 165 21.53 -12.86 7.43
C LEU A 165 22.81 -13.53 6.97
N THR A 166 22.87 -14.85 7.09
CA THR A 166 23.98 -15.66 6.56
C THR A 166 23.49 -16.47 5.38
N LEU A 167 24.23 -16.40 4.28
CA LEU A 167 24.01 -17.17 3.06
C LEU A 167 25.21 -18.09 2.79
N PRO A 168 25.02 -19.28 2.21
CA PRO A 168 26.12 -20.14 1.81
C PRO A 168 26.75 -19.61 0.53
N LYS A 169 28.06 -19.39 0.55
CA LYS A 169 28.85 -19.01 -0.63
C LYS A 169 29.27 -20.24 -1.44
N ASN A 170 29.48 -21.37 -0.78
CA ASN A 170 29.79 -22.65 -1.38
C ASN A 170 28.97 -23.73 -0.65
N ILE A 171 28.51 -24.76 -1.35
CA ILE A 171 27.91 -25.99 -0.81
C ILE A 171 28.52 -27.18 -1.58
N ASN A 172 29.23 -28.08 -0.91
CA ASN A 172 29.93 -29.23 -1.47
C ASN A 172 30.85 -28.84 -2.66
N GLY A 173 31.62 -27.77 -2.49
CA GLY A 173 32.56 -27.31 -3.52
C GLY A 173 31.94 -26.56 -4.71
N ARG A 174 30.61 -26.41 -4.79
CA ARG A 174 29.91 -25.58 -5.79
C ARG A 174 29.24 -24.33 -5.20
N SER A 175 29.22 -23.23 -5.95
CA SER A 175 28.37 -22.07 -5.64
C SER A 175 26.89 -22.47 -5.79
N PRO A 176 26.06 -22.39 -4.74
CA PRO A 176 24.64 -22.71 -4.85
C PRO A 176 23.87 -21.62 -5.60
N ALA A 177 22.76 -21.99 -6.25
CA ALA A 177 21.84 -21.01 -6.81
C ALA A 177 21.00 -20.40 -5.68
N ILE A 178 21.27 -19.14 -5.31
CA ILE A 178 20.53 -18.43 -4.27
C ILE A 178 19.50 -17.52 -4.93
N LYS A 179 18.25 -17.67 -4.52
CA LYS A 179 17.18 -16.74 -4.88
C LYS A 179 16.51 -16.18 -3.63
N MET A 180 16.16 -14.91 -3.64
CA MET A 180 15.56 -14.22 -2.50
C MET A 180 14.34 -13.42 -2.93
N ALA A 181 13.38 -13.29 -2.03
CA ALA A 181 12.19 -12.46 -2.24
C ALA A 181 11.73 -11.82 -0.93
N TYR A 182 11.40 -10.54 -0.97
CA TYR A 182 10.70 -9.84 0.10
C TYR A 182 9.21 -9.73 -0.21
N SER A 183 8.35 -9.97 0.77
CA SER A 183 6.90 -9.74 0.68
C SER A 183 6.37 -9.00 1.90
N GLU A 184 5.33 -8.18 1.73
CA GLU A 184 4.65 -7.53 2.86
C GLU A 184 3.77 -8.51 3.65
N VAL A 185 3.31 -9.58 3.01
CA VAL A 185 2.44 -10.60 3.60
C VAL A 185 3.14 -11.94 3.68
N GLN A 186 2.69 -12.77 4.62
CA GLN A 186 3.18 -14.14 4.70
C GLN A 186 2.56 -14.94 3.55
N TRP A 187 3.39 -15.59 2.75
CA TRP A 187 2.93 -16.46 1.67
C TRP A 187 2.21 -17.69 2.24
N SER A 188 1.15 -18.13 1.54
CA SER A 188 0.52 -19.42 1.80
C SER A 188 1.53 -20.54 1.58
N TRP A 189 1.30 -21.67 2.24
CA TRP A 189 2.17 -22.81 1.99
C TRP A 189 2.01 -23.34 0.57
N GLU A 190 0.78 -23.31 0.05
CA GLU A 190 0.48 -23.61 -1.35
C GLU A 190 1.30 -22.77 -2.34
N TYR A 191 1.38 -21.45 -2.12
CA TYR A 191 2.18 -20.55 -2.95
C TYR A 191 3.68 -20.84 -2.85
N ILE A 192 4.17 -21.13 -1.63
CA ILE A 192 5.55 -21.60 -1.42
C ILE A 192 5.83 -22.90 -2.20
N CYS A 193 4.91 -23.86 -2.21
CA CYS A 193 5.02 -25.09 -2.97
C CYS A 193 5.06 -24.84 -4.49
N ARG A 194 4.25 -23.92 -5.01
CA ARG A 194 4.32 -23.48 -6.43
C ARG A 194 5.69 -22.90 -6.77
N LEU A 195 6.38 -22.27 -5.83
CA LEU A 195 7.72 -21.73 -6.00
C LEU A 195 8.85 -22.76 -5.78
N GLY A 196 8.53 -23.99 -5.40
CA GLY A 196 9.50 -25.09 -5.22
C GLY A 196 9.43 -25.80 -3.87
N GLY A 197 8.75 -25.23 -2.87
CA GLY A 197 8.58 -25.84 -1.55
C GLY A 197 9.90 -26.14 -0.82
N MET A 198 9.84 -26.87 0.29
CA MET A 198 11.05 -27.38 0.93
C MET A 198 11.60 -28.58 0.16
N HIS A 199 12.93 -28.70 0.06
CA HIS A 199 13.54 -29.86 -0.58
C HIS A 199 13.23 -31.15 0.19
N SER A 200 12.95 -32.26 -0.50
CA SER A 200 12.56 -33.53 0.13
C SER A 200 13.63 -34.13 1.03
N ASN A 201 14.91 -33.82 0.76
CA ASN A 201 16.03 -34.26 1.59
C ASN A 201 16.38 -33.25 2.69
N ASP A 202 15.69 -32.11 2.77
CA ASP A 202 15.81 -31.25 3.94
C ASP A 202 15.31 -32.03 5.16
N PRO A 203 16.13 -32.26 6.20
CA PRO A 203 15.69 -32.97 7.40
C PRO A 203 14.48 -32.39 8.10
N ARG A 204 14.29 -31.07 7.96
CA ARG A 204 13.18 -30.37 8.58
C ARG A 204 11.90 -30.64 7.81
N CYS A 205 11.97 -31.08 6.55
CA CYS A 205 10.79 -31.42 5.76
C CYS A 205 10.17 -32.71 6.32
N ILE A 206 8.99 -32.61 6.89
CA ILE A 206 8.22 -33.73 7.45
C ILE A 206 7.07 -34.01 6.47
N PRO A 207 7.09 -35.13 5.72
CA PRO A 207 6.12 -35.40 4.66
C PRO A 207 4.68 -35.36 5.16
N GLU A 208 4.44 -35.85 6.37
CA GLU A 208 3.12 -35.90 7.01
C GLU A 208 2.53 -34.50 7.24
N LEU A 209 3.37 -33.46 7.33
CA LEU A 209 2.88 -32.08 7.45
C LEU A 209 2.61 -31.43 6.09
N ASN A 210 3.06 -32.05 4.99
CA ASN A 210 2.96 -31.54 3.63
C ASN A 210 1.96 -32.30 2.76
N GLU A 211 1.37 -33.41 3.24
CA GLU A 211 0.43 -34.26 2.46
C GLU A 211 -0.67 -33.48 1.72
N ALA A 212 -1.23 -32.41 2.32
CA ALA A 212 -2.28 -31.60 1.70
C ALA A 212 -1.82 -30.80 0.46
N PHE A 213 -0.50 -30.71 0.26
CA PHE A 213 0.17 -29.94 -0.78
C PHE A 213 0.91 -30.86 -1.77
N ASP A 214 0.82 -32.18 -1.57
CA ASP A 214 1.36 -33.16 -2.50
C ASP A 214 0.71 -32.99 -3.89
N GLY A 215 1.55 -32.93 -4.92
CA GLY A 215 1.09 -32.79 -6.31
C GLY A 215 0.87 -31.35 -6.76
N ILE A 216 1.11 -30.33 -5.93
CA ILE A 216 1.20 -28.95 -6.42
C ILE A 216 2.37 -28.86 -7.40
N ALA A 217 2.06 -28.51 -8.64
CA ALA A 217 3.06 -28.32 -9.68
C ALA A 217 3.88 -27.06 -9.42
N VAL A 218 5.21 -27.19 -9.59
CA VAL A 218 6.12 -26.03 -9.55
C VAL A 218 5.86 -25.16 -10.78
N ASP A 219 5.60 -23.89 -10.52
CA ASP A 219 5.36 -22.85 -11.51
C ASP A 219 6.69 -22.13 -11.79
N ALA A 220 7.42 -22.60 -12.80
CA ALA A 220 8.75 -22.09 -13.13
C ALA A 220 8.71 -20.62 -13.55
N ASP A 221 7.67 -20.21 -14.29
CA ASP A 221 7.52 -18.83 -14.76
C ASP A 221 7.25 -17.89 -13.59
N LEU A 222 6.35 -18.26 -12.67
CA LEU A 222 6.13 -17.50 -11.44
C LEU A 222 7.41 -17.42 -10.60
N ARG A 223 8.16 -18.52 -10.48
CA ARG A 223 9.41 -18.56 -9.71
C ARG A 223 10.47 -17.63 -10.27
N GLU A 224 10.71 -17.65 -11.58
CA GLU A 224 11.67 -16.73 -12.23
C GLU A 224 11.19 -15.28 -12.20
N ALA A 225 9.88 -15.05 -12.33
CA ALA A 225 9.32 -13.71 -12.24
C ALA A 225 9.37 -13.15 -10.82
N ARG A 226 9.24 -13.99 -9.78
CA ARG A 226 9.07 -13.56 -8.39
C ARG A 226 10.34 -13.58 -7.56
N LEU A 227 11.24 -14.52 -7.81
CA LEU A 227 12.45 -14.70 -7.01
C LEU A 227 13.64 -14.02 -7.67
N GLN A 228 14.32 -13.17 -6.91
CA GLN A 228 15.50 -12.46 -7.39
C GLN A 228 16.75 -13.31 -7.18
N THR A 229 17.51 -13.58 -8.25
CA THR A 229 18.76 -14.32 -8.18
C THR A 229 19.87 -13.47 -7.54
N ILE A 230 20.56 -14.02 -6.53
CA ILE A 230 21.65 -13.37 -5.80
C ILE A 230 22.96 -14.10 -6.08
N LYS A 231 23.90 -13.45 -6.76
CA LYS A 231 25.21 -14.01 -7.12
C LYS A 231 26.30 -13.50 -6.19
N LEU A 232 26.57 -14.22 -5.11
CA LEU A 232 27.56 -13.76 -4.09
C LEU A 232 28.98 -13.56 -4.63
N GLU A 233 29.32 -14.14 -5.77
CA GLU A 233 30.58 -13.88 -6.47
C GLU A 233 30.68 -12.47 -7.09
N ASP A 234 29.56 -11.75 -7.23
CA ASP A 234 29.50 -10.40 -7.80
C ASP A 234 29.64 -9.29 -6.77
N ILE A 235 29.90 -9.63 -5.50
CA ILE A 235 30.19 -8.65 -4.46
C ILE A 235 31.36 -7.76 -4.88
N GLY A 236 31.10 -6.45 -4.99
CA GLY A 236 32.10 -5.45 -5.39
C GLY A 236 32.34 -5.36 -6.90
N LYS A 237 31.61 -6.13 -7.72
CA LYS A 237 31.57 -5.97 -9.17
C LYS A 237 30.38 -5.07 -9.53
N GLY A 238 30.62 -4.00 -10.27
CA GLY A 238 29.56 -3.11 -10.75
C GLY A 238 28.89 -2.25 -9.68
N ASP A 239 27.75 -1.70 -10.06
CA ASP A 239 26.89 -0.87 -9.22
C ASP A 239 25.70 -1.66 -8.68
N LEU A 240 25.05 -1.11 -7.65
CA LEU A 240 24.02 -1.82 -6.89
C LEU A 240 22.83 -2.27 -7.77
N HIS A 241 22.50 -1.52 -8.82
CA HIS A 241 21.39 -1.84 -9.72
C HIS A 241 21.67 -3.03 -10.65
N ASP A 242 22.94 -3.27 -10.98
CA ASP A 242 23.32 -4.32 -11.92
C ASP A 242 23.46 -5.68 -11.21
N THR A 243 24.05 -5.68 -10.01
CA THR A 243 24.39 -6.91 -9.29
C THR A 243 23.55 -7.15 -8.06
N TYR A 244 22.76 -6.16 -7.63
CA TYR A 244 22.00 -6.17 -6.37
C TYR A 244 22.86 -6.35 -5.12
N LEU A 245 24.18 -6.20 -5.26
CA LEU A 245 25.17 -6.46 -4.23
C LEU A 245 26.17 -5.32 -4.16
N MET A 246 26.36 -4.77 -2.97
CA MET A 246 27.39 -3.75 -2.74
C MET A 246 27.98 -3.91 -1.35
N PRO A 247 29.31 -3.81 -1.16
CA PRO A 247 29.90 -3.79 0.18
C PRO A 247 29.22 -2.72 1.05
N ALA A 248 28.83 -3.07 2.28
CA ALA A 248 28.06 -2.17 3.15
C ALA A 248 28.79 -0.83 3.40
N GLY A 249 30.12 -0.83 3.51
CA GLY A 249 30.93 0.38 3.59
C GLY A 249 30.89 1.26 2.34
N LYS A 250 30.81 0.67 1.13
CA LYS A 250 30.65 1.42 -0.14
C LYS A 250 29.23 2.01 -0.19
N ALA A 251 28.21 1.23 0.15
CA ALA A 251 26.82 1.69 0.18
C ALA A 251 26.63 2.84 1.18
N SER A 252 27.16 2.70 2.40
CA SER A 252 27.06 3.75 3.41
C SER A 252 27.68 5.07 2.95
N ARG A 253 28.84 5.06 2.27
CA ARG A 253 29.43 6.28 1.71
C ARG A 253 28.61 6.85 0.55
N ALA A 254 28.24 6.00 -0.42
CA ALA A 254 27.52 6.43 -1.61
C ALA A 254 26.15 7.06 -1.31
N PHE A 255 25.45 6.57 -0.28
CA PHE A 255 24.06 6.95 -0.02
C PHE A 255 23.85 7.85 1.22
N ASN A 256 24.85 8.04 2.08
CA ASN A 256 24.74 8.96 3.24
C ASN A 256 25.29 10.38 2.98
N GLU A 257 25.94 10.64 1.83
CA GLU A 257 26.60 11.93 1.55
C GLU A 257 25.65 13.03 1.03
N ARG A 258 24.40 12.72 0.65
CA ARG A 258 23.40 13.73 0.23
C ARG A 258 22.42 14.07 1.35
N ARG A 259 22.68 15.21 2.00
CA ARG A 259 21.87 15.85 3.06
C ARG A 259 20.41 16.10 2.64
N TYR A 260 19.48 15.59 3.43
CA TYR A 260 18.26 16.30 3.82
C TYR A 260 18.24 16.35 5.35
N PRO A 261 18.66 17.46 5.99
CA PRO A 261 18.71 17.58 7.45
C PRO A 261 17.33 17.45 8.11
N ASP A 262 16.27 17.75 7.35
CA ASP A 262 14.93 17.97 7.89
C ASP A 262 14.04 16.72 7.84
N LEU A 263 14.44 15.72 7.04
CA LEU A 263 13.82 14.41 7.02
C LEU A 263 14.67 13.45 7.85
N GLN A 264 14.46 13.43 9.17
CA GLN A 264 14.98 12.41 10.09
C GLN A 264 14.37 11.03 9.80
N ASP A 265 14.48 10.54 8.56
CA ASP A 265 13.98 9.23 8.20
C ASP A 265 14.94 8.17 8.76
N LYS A 266 14.59 7.68 9.97
CA LYS A 266 15.30 6.63 10.72
C LYS A 266 15.43 5.30 9.96
N SER A 267 14.79 5.18 8.80
CA SER A 267 14.85 4.01 7.92
C SER A 267 16.03 4.02 6.93
N SER A 268 16.76 5.14 6.83
CA SER A 268 17.95 5.23 5.99
C SER A 268 19.07 4.34 6.54
N LEU A 269 19.95 3.88 5.65
CA LEU A 269 21.18 3.16 6.02
C LEU A 269 22.13 3.99 6.89
N TYR A 270 21.78 5.24 7.19
CA TYR A 270 22.47 6.13 8.12
C TYR A 270 22.74 5.48 9.48
N TYR A 271 21.83 4.64 9.96
CA TYR A 271 21.99 3.91 11.23
C TYR A 271 22.65 2.55 11.10
N LEU A 272 23.31 2.23 9.98
CA LEU A 272 24.21 1.07 9.92
C LEU A 272 25.19 1.16 11.11
N PRO A 273 25.12 0.25 12.09
CA PRO A 273 26.13 0.17 13.13
C PRO A 273 27.52 0.20 12.51
N SER A 274 28.45 0.96 13.10
CA SER A 274 29.84 1.10 12.60
C SER A 274 30.46 -0.26 12.25
N LEU A 275 30.17 -1.25 13.10
CA LEU A 275 30.52 -2.65 12.90
C LEU A 275 30.15 -3.19 11.51
N PHE A 276 28.96 -2.89 10.98
CA PHE A 276 28.52 -3.40 9.68
C PHE A 276 29.11 -2.63 8.52
N ARG A 277 29.26 -1.30 8.68
CA ARG A 277 29.94 -0.46 7.70
C ARG A 277 31.39 -0.91 7.48
N ASP A 278 32.03 -1.37 8.55
CA ASP A 278 33.42 -1.80 8.54
C ASP A 278 33.54 -3.32 8.28
N SER A 279 32.41 -4.05 8.28
CA SER A 279 32.35 -5.43 7.83
C SER A 279 32.37 -5.48 6.31
N ASN A 280 33.25 -6.29 5.71
CA ASN A 280 33.26 -6.54 4.25
C ASN A 280 31.99 -7.28 3.74
N SER A 281 30.94 -7.36 4.55
CA SER A 281 29.66 -7.95 4.19
C SER A 281 28.91 -7.04 3.21
N PRO A 282 28.29 -7.59 2.16
CA PRO A 282 27.49 -6.80 1.24
C PRO A 282 26.10 -6.48 1.83
N ILE A 283 25.54 -5.36 1.39
CA ILE A 283 24.08 -5.22 1.32
C ILE A 283 23.55 -6.03 0.13
N VAL A 284 22.34 -6.58 0.27
CA VAL A 284 21.60 -7.26 -0.79
C VAL A 284 20.34 -6.44 -1.06
N ALA A 285 20.28 -5.75 -2.21
CA ALA A 285 19.11 -4.94 -2.56
C ALA A 285 18.04 -5.79 -3.24
N LEU A 286 16.88 -5.91 -2.59
CA LEU A 286 15.74 -6.67 -3.08
C LEU A 286 14.70 -5.75 -3.72
N HIS A 287 13.99 -6.29 -4.72
CA HIS A 287 12.84 -5.60 -5.30
C HIS A 287 11.67 -5.50 -4.31
N ASP A 288 11.12 -4.29 -4.14
CA ASP A 288 9.89 -3.99 -3.38
C ASP A 288 9.02 -3.00 -4.17
N PRO A 289 8.44 -3.40 -5.31
CA PRO A 289 7.63 -2.52 -6.15
C PRO A 289 6.43 -1.95 -5.40
N ILE A 290 5.85 -2.68 -4.43
CA ILE A 290 4.75 -2.18 -3.61
C ILE A 290 5.23 -1.03 -2.71
N GLY A 291 6.39 -1.19 -2.07
CA GLY A 291 7.02 -0.14 -1.28
C GLY A 291 7.35 1.10 -2.13
N GLN A 292 7.88 0.90 -3.33
CA GLN A 292 8.16 1.99 -4.28
C GLN A 292 6.87 2.72 -4.69
N GLY A 293 5.83 1.99 -5.09
CA GLY A 293 4.55 2.58 -5.50
C GLY A 293 3.89 3.38 -4.38
N ARG A 294 3.89 2.85 -3.14
CA ARG A 294 3.37 3.58 -1.98
C ARG A 294 4.21 4.81 -1.66
N ARG A 295 5.54 4.72 -1.77
CA ARG A 295 6.41 5.87 -1.54
C ARG A 295 6.16 6.99 -2.55
N LEU A 296 5.99 6.65 -3.84
CA LEU A 296 5.65 7.63 -4.86
C LEU A 296 4.29 8.30 -4.57
N ALA A 297 3.30 7.53 -4.12
CA ALA A 297 2.00 8.07 -3.69
C ALA A 297 2.14 9.00 -2.46
N GLU A 298 2.90 8.58 -1.45
CA GLU A 298 3.21 9.40 -0.27
C GLU A 298 3.91 10.70 -0.63
N LEU A 299 4.91 10.66 -1.52
CA LEU A 299 5.63 11.85 -1.98
C LEU A 299 4.67 12.84 -2.66
N ALA A 300 3.77 12.37 -3.52
CA ALA A 300 2.78 13.24 -4.14
C ALA A 300 1.88 13.92 -3.10
N LEU A 301 1.43 13.19 -2.07
CA LEU A 301 0.65 13.76 -0.97
C LEU A 301 1.45 14.76 -0.13
N VAL A 302 2.74 14.51 0.10
CA VAL A 302 3.64 15.44 0.80
C VAL A 302 3.80 16.73 0.01
N GLU A 303 4.02 16.66 -1.31
CA GLU A 303 4.13 17.86 -2.17
C GLU A 303 2.84 18.70 -2.15
N ILE A 304 1.68 18.04 -2.21
CA ILE A 304 0.37 18.71 -2.09
C ILE A 304 0.22 19.37 -0.71
N ALA A 305 0.55 18.65 0.36
CA ALA A 305 0.45 19.16 1.73
C ALA A 305 1.42 20.32 1.97
N ASP A 306 2.64 20.24 1.44
CA ASP A 306 3.66 21.28 1.54
C ASP A 306 3.26 22.55 0.80
N PHE A 307 2.65 22.40 -0.38
CA PHE A 307 2.07 23.52 -1.10
C PHE A 307 0.87 24.12 -0.35
N ALA A 308 0.00 23.30 0.22
CA ALA A 308 -1.14 23.78 1.02
C ALA A 308 -0.69 24.51 2.31
N GLN A 309 0.38 24.05 2.97
CA GLN A 309 0.98 24.73 4.12
C GLN A 309 1.67 26.04 3.74
N TRP A 310 2.32 26.06 2.57
CA TRP A 310 2.88 27.29 2.04
C TRP A 310 1.75 28.29 1.71
N GLN A 311 0.65 27.81 1.13
CA GLN A 311 -0.56 28.61 0.95
C GLN A 311 -1.16 29.08 2.27
N SER A 312 -1.10 28.32 3.37
CA SER A 312 -1.64 28.78 4.66
C SER A 312 -0.75 29.81 5.36
N GLY A 313 0.51 29.97 4.94
CA GLY A 313 1.50 30.84 5.59
C GLY A 313 2.11 30.25 6.86
N GLU A 314 1.93 28.95 7.14
CA GLU A 314 2.33 28.33 8.41
C GLU A 314 3.79 27.87 8.47
N LYS A 315 4.51 27.78 7.32
CA LYS A 315 5.81 27.10 7.24
C LYS A 315 7.03 28.01 7.45
N GLU A 316 6.93 29.31 7.19
CA GLU A 316 8.09 30.22 7.12
C GLU A 316 8.62 30.69 8.50
N GLU A 317 7.81 30.80 9.55
CA GLU A 317 8.29 31.20 10.89
C GLU A 317 9.29 30.19 11.54
N SER A 318 9.37 28.95 11.04
CA SER A 318 10.17 27.89 11.68
C SER A 318 11.57 27.67 11.09
N ALA A 319 11.81 28.12 9.85
CA ALA A 319 13.08 27.87 9.14
C ALA A 319 14.13 28.96 9.43
N GLU A 320 13.72 30.21 9.63
CA GLU A 320 14.65 31.33 9.84
C GLU A 320 15.07 31.51 11.32
N GLY A 321 14.33 30.94 12.28
CA GLY A 321 14.58 31.08 13.71
C GLY A 321 15.79 30.34 14.30
N LYS A 322 16.58 29.59 13.50
CA LYS A 322 17.75 28.82 14.00
C LYS A 322 19.11 29.30 13.50
N SER A 323 19.17 30.34 12.67
CA SER A 323 20.44 30.83 12.10
C SER A 323 20.83 32.26 12.52
N ALA A 324 20.03 32.96 13.32
CA ALA A 324 20.22 34.40 13.56
C ALA A 324 20.47 34.75 15.05
N GLU A 325 21.55 34.24 15.63
CA GLU A 325 22.27 35.00 16.65
C GLU A 325 23.43 35.70 15.94
N HIS A 326 23.35 37.04 15.77
CA HIS A 326 24.34 37.99 15.21
C HIS A 326 23.99 38.61 13.84
N SER A 327 22.92 39.41 13.78
CA SER A 327 22.93 40.62 12.93
C SER A 327 21.84 41.60 13.35
N THR A 328 22.21 42.58 14.17
CA THR A 328 21.40 43.78 14.40
C THR A 328 21.88 44.89 13.47
N LYS A 329 21.14 45.19 12.39
CA LYS A 329 21.07 46.52 11.75
C LYS A 329 19.96 46.61 10.69
N SER A 330 18.83 47.16 11.12
CA SER A 330 17.92 48.10 10.44
C SER A 330 17.90 48.14 8.90
N SER A 331 16.80 47.65 8.31
CA SER A 331 16.12 48.27 7.17
C SER A 331 14.61 48.07 7.34
N GLU A 332 13.88 49.15 7.64
CA GLU A 332 12.44 49.16 7.99
C GLU A 332 11.49 49.12 6.77
N ASP A 333 11.97 48.80 5.56
CA ASP A 333 11.19 48.92 4.31
C ASP A 333 10.92 47.60 3.56
N ASP A 334 11.37 46.44 4.07
CA ASP A 334 11.23 45.13 3.39
C ASP A 334 10.20 44.17 4.04
N ASP A 335 9.26 44.66 4.85
CA ASP A 335 8.07 43.91 5.32
C ASP A 335 7.04 43.71 4.18
N VAL A 336 7.52 43.18 3.06
CA VAL A 336 6.79 42.98 1.81
C VAL A 336 5.99 41.68 1.89
N LEU A 337 4.73 41.83 2.31
CA LEU A 337 3.60 40.96 1.95
C LEU A 337 3.94 39.46 1.89
N GLU A 338 4.27 38.87 3.04
CA GLU A 338 4.27 37.41 3.20
C GLU A 338 2.83 36.91 3.23
N GLY A 339 2.29 36.77 2.02
CA GLY A 339 0.87 36.59 1.77
C GLY A 339 0.51 35.13 1.58
N GLY A 340 -0.14 34.53 2.56
CA GLY A 340 -0.87 33.28 2.37
C GLY A 340 -1.96 33.36 1.28
N MET A 341 -2.74 32.31 1.12
CA MET A 341 -3.75 32.06 0.08
C MET A 341 -4.69 33.25 -0.16
N HIS A 342 -5.00 34.02 0.90
CA HIS A 342 -5.79 35.23 0.83
C HIS A 342 -5.16 36.30 -0.06
N SER A 343 -3.84 36.49 -0.03
CA SER A 343 -3.13 37.47 -0.87
C SER A 343 -3.11 37.07 -2.34
N VAL A 344 -3.11 35.78 -2.65
CA VAL A 344 -3.21 35.27 -4.03
C VAL A 344 -4.63 35.45 -4.56
N ILE A 345 -5.65 35.14 -3.75
CA ILE A 345 -7.05 35.36 -4.12
C ILE A 345 -7.31 36.86 -4.32
N ILE A 346 -6.84 37.70 -3.41
CA ILE A 346 -6.94 39.17 -3.53
C ILE A 346 -6.18 39.63 -4.78
N GLY A 347 -4.98 39.11 -5.04
CA GLY A 347 -4.20 39.43 -6.23
C GLY A 347 -4.95 39.10 -7.53
N ARG A 348 -5.46 37.87 -7.67
CA ARG A 348 -6.25 37.44 -8.84
C ARG A 348 -7.55 38.25 -8.98
N TYR A 349 -8.22 38.59 -7.88
CA TYR A 349 -9.41 39.44 -7.90
C TYR A 349 -9.07 40.86 -8.38
N VAL A 350 -7.98 41.42 -7.89
CA VAL A 350 -7.53 42.76 -8.28
C VAL A 350 -7.08 42.80 -9.74
N GLU A 351 -6.43 41.75 -10.28
CA GLU A 351 -6.19 41.61 -11.73
C GLU A 351 -7.49 41.65 -12.54
N GLN A 352 -8.54 40.95 -12.08
CA GLN A 352 -9.85 40.99 -12.74
C GLN A 352 -10.51 42.37 -12.67
N VAL A 353 -10.40 43.06 -11.53
CA VAL A 353 -10.91 44.42 -11.35
C VAL A 353 -10.17 45.41 -12.26
N ILE A 354 -8.83 45.34 -12.34
CA ILE A 354 -8.03 46.19 -13.24
C ILE A 354 -8.38 45.90 -14.71
N LYS A 355 -8.59 44.63 -15.07
CA LYS A 355 -9.02 44.26 -16.43
C LYS A 355 -10.40 44.81 -16.78
N ALA A 356 -11.29 44.95 -15.80
CA ALA A 356 -12.63 45.50 -15.98
C ALA A 356 -12.65 47.04 -15.93
N ASP A 357 -11.78 47.66 -15.12
CA ASP A 357 -11.60 49.09 -14.98
C ASP A 357 -10.10 49.45 -14.85
N PRO A 358 -9.43 49.82 -15.96
CA PRO A 358 -8.02 50.14 -15.97
C PRO A 358 -7.63 51.31 -15.05
N GLU A 359 -8.56 52.22 -14.72
CA GLU A 359 -8.28 53.35 -13.81
C GLU A 359 -7.99 52.89 -12.38
N MET A 360 -8.39 51.67 -12.00
CA MET A 360 -8.12 51.09 -10.68
C MET A 360 -6.64 50.74 -10.48
N GLU A 361 -5.84 50.65 -11.56
CA GLU A 361 -4.41 50.37 -11.49
C GLU A 361 -3.65 51.40 -10.62
N LYS A 362 -4.06 52.68 -10.66
CA LYS A 362 -3.43 53.76 -9.86
C LYS A 362 -3.69 53.67 -8.36
N HIS A 363 -4.65 52.84 -7.94
CA HIS A 363 -5.08 52.70 -6.55
C HIS A 363 -4.54 51.44 -5.88
N VAL A 364 -3.77 50.62 -6.60
CA VAL A 364 -3.24 49.33 -6.13
C VAL A 364 -1.71 49.34 -6.25
N ARG A 365 -1.01 48.66 -5.32
CA ARG A 365 0.41 48.34 -5.47
C ARG A 365 0.62 47.22 -6.50
N VAL A 366 0.40 47.55 -7.77
CA VAL A 366 0.36 46.60 -8.90
C VAL A 366 1.64 45.77 -9.01
N GLU A 367 2.81 46.38 -8.85
CA GLU A 367 4.09 45.67 -8.98
C GLU A 367 4.35 44.66 -7.84
N ALA A 368 3.94 44.99 -6.61
CA ALA A 368 4.02 44.05 -5.49
C ALA A 368 3.07 42.86 -5.70
N MET A 369 1.87 43.12 -6.20
CA MET A 369 0.89 42.08 -6.54
C MET A 369 1.37 41.19 -7.69
N LYS A 370 1.89 41.77 -8.78
CA LYS A 370 2.49 41.02 -9.90
C LYS A 370 3.62 40.12 -9.42
N THR A 371 4.48 40.64 -8.53
CA THR A 371 5.58 39.85 -7.95
C THR A 371 5.05 38.67 -7.12
N LEU A 372 4.04 38.90 -6.29
CA LEU A 372 3.40 37.85 -5.49
C LEU A 372 2.74 36.79 -6.37
N LEU A 373 1.98 37.21 -7.39
CA LEU A 373 1.32 36.30 -8.32
C LEU A 373 2.33 35.53 -9.18
N ALA A 374 3.43 36.15 -9.61
CA ALA A 374 4.50 35.49 -10.33
C ALA A 374 5.15 34.38 -9.49
N LYS A 375 5.52 34.68 -8.23
CA LYS A 375 6.06 33.67 -7.30
C LYS A 375 5.06 32.54 -7.05
N TYR A 376 3.79 32.87 -6.87
CA TYR A 376 2.74 31.87 -6.69
C TYR A 376 2.59 30.97 -7.92
N ASN A 377 2.49 31.55 -9.11
CA ASN A 377 2.34 30.79 -10.35
C ASN A 377 3.59 29.93 -10.63
N GLU A 378 4.79 30.42 -10.36
CA GLU A 378 6.04 29.65 -10.49
C GLU A 378 6.02 28.41 -9.57
N ARG A 379 5.60 28.58 -8.32
CA ARG A 379 5.52 27.47 -7.36
C ARG A 379 4.36 26.50 -7.67
N GLU A 380 3.22 27.00 -8.11
CA GLU A 380 2.09 26.20 -8.60
C GLU A 380 2.52 25.35 -9.81
N GLN A 381 3.21 25.94 -10.78
CA GLN A 381 3.78 25.23 -11.94
C GLN A 381 4.84 24.19 -11.53
N ALA A 382 5.73 24.53 -10.60
CA ALA A 382 6.72 23.59 -10.09
C ALA A 382 6.08 22.39 -9.39
N LEU A 383 5.02 22.62 -8.60
CA LEU A 383 4.23 21.54 -8.00
C LEU A 383 3.56 20.69 -9.08
N GLU A 384 2.87 21.29 -10.04
CA GLU A 384 2.19 20.57 -11.12
C GLU A 384 3.17 19.68 -11.90
N GLN A 385 4.33 20.23 -12.28
CA GLN A 385 5.39 19.48 -12.95
C GLN A 385 5.87 18.32 -12.07
N ARG A 386 6.08 18.56 -10.77
CA ARG A 386 6.54 17.51 -9.85
C ARG A 386 5.51 16.40 -9.67
N LEU A 387 4.23 16.74 -9.58
CA LEU A 387 3.13 15.77 -9.49
C LEU A 387 3.01 14.94 -10.78
N LEU A 388 3.21 15.54 -11.94
CA LEU A 388 3.27 14.84 -13.22
C LEU A 388 4.45 13.85 -13.27
N GLU A 389 5.66 14.28 -12.88
CA GLU A 389 6.83 13.39 -12.81
C GLU A 389 6.61 12.18 -11.89
N LEU A 390 6.02 12.40 -10.71
CA LEU A 390 5.69 11.32 -9.77
C LEU A 390 4.60 10.40 -10.31
N ALA A 391 3.61 10.95 -11.03
CA ALA A 391 2.57 10.17 -11.68
C ALA A 391 3.12 9.30 -12.82
N ASP A 392 4.01 9.84 -13.65
CA ASP A 392 4.68 9.11 -14.73
C ASP A 392 5.49 7.93 -14.18
N GLN A 393 6.23 8.15 -13.09
CA GLN A 393 6.98 7.08 -12.41
C GLN A 393 6.04 5.99 -11.85
N ARG A 394 4.89 6.38 -11.28
CA ARG A 394 3.88 5.42 -10.79
C ARG A 394 3.23 4.65 -11.94
N LEU A 395 2.90 5.32 -13.04
CA LEU A 395 2.33 4.68 -14.23
C LEU A 395 3.33 3.72 -14.87
N ALA A 396 4.60 4.09 -14.97
CA ALA A 396 5.66 3.20 -15.41
C ALA A 396 5.71 1.94 -14.53
N LEU A 397 5.71 2.10 -13.20
CA LEU A 397 5.68 0.98 -12.26
C LEU A 397 4.41 0.09 -12.40
N LEU A 398 3.25 0.70 -12.66
CA LEU A 398 1.97 0.00 -12.82
C LEU A 398 1.86 -0.76 -14.16
N THR A 399 2.54 -0.29 -15.19
CA THR A 399 2.45 -0.82 -16.57
C THR A 399 3.62 -1.72 -16.95
N ASP A 400 4.73 -1.66 -16.23
CA ASP A 400 5.92 -2.48 -16.47
C ASP A 400 5.72 -3.93 -15.99
N ALA A 401 4.95 -4.68 -16.77
CA ALA A 401 4.69 -6.10 -16.51
C ALA A 401 5.88 -7.00 -16.88
N ALA A 402 6.86 -6.50 -17.64
CA ALA A 402 7.98 -7.29 -18.15
C ALA A 402 9.16 -7.34 -17.19
N ARG A 403 9.26 -6.40 -16.25
CA ARG A 403 10.34 -6.37 -15.26
C ARG A 403 10.26 -7.55 -14.28
N PRO A 404 11.38 -8.22 -13.97
CA PRO A 404 11.44 -9.18 -12.88
C PRO A 404 10.95 -8.54 -11.58
N CYS A 405 10.15 -9.27 -10.81
CA CYS A 405 9.44 -8.76 -9.65
C CYS A 405 8.58 -7.52 -9.98
N SER A 406 7.89 -7.53 -11.13
CA SER A 406 6.93 -6.49 -11.48
C SER A 406 5.88 -6.31 -10.38
N LEU A 407 5.23 -5.15 -10.35
CA LEU A 407 4.15 -4.90 -9.40
C LEU A 407 3.06 -5.99 -9.51
N ARG A 408 2.68 -6.37 -10.73
CA ARG A 408 1.74 -7.47 -11.00
C ARG A 408 2.19 -8.78 -10.36
N THR A 409 3.45 -9.16 -10.57
CA THR A 409 4.00 -10.41 -10.01
C THR A 409 4.03 -10.39 -8.49
N VAL A 410 4.38 -9.26 -7.86
CA VAL A 410 4.42 -9.17 -6.39
C VAL A 410 3.01 -9.18 -5.79
N PHE A 411 1.99 -8.74 -6.53
CA PHE A 411 0.60 -8.83 -6.08
C PHE A 411 0.05 -10.28 -6.04
N GLU A 412 0.70 -11.24 -6.70
CA GLU A 412 0.38 -12.67 -6.56
C GLU A 412 0.55 -13.16 -5.11
N ASP A 413 1.44 -12.52 -4.34
CA ASP A 413 1.67 -12.83 -2.92
C ASP A 413 0.41 -12.70 -2.05
N PHE A 414 -0.55 -11.85 -2.48
CA PHE A 414 -1.80 -11.60 -1.78
C PHE A 414 -2.92 -12.55 -2.21
N GLU A 415 -2.70 -13.38 -3.25
CA GLU A 415 -3.65 -14.37 -3.76
C GLU A 415 -5.05 -13.77 -4.07
N MET A 416 -5.08 -12.54 -4.61
CA MET A 416 -6.34 -11.81 -4.86
C MET A 416 -7.29 -12.56 -5.79
N VAL A 417 -6.76 -13.24 -6.81
CA VAL A 417 -7.56 -14.07 -7.72
C VAL A 417 -8.23 -15.22 -6.97
N ALA A 418 -7.48 -15.93 -6.11
CA ALA A 418 -8.00 -17.08 -5.38
C ALA A 418 -9.04 -16.69 -4.32
N ALA A 419 -8.92 -15.49 -3.74
CA ALA A 419 -9.82 -15.01 -2.69
C ALA A 419 -11.27 -14.78 -3.15
N ALA A 420 -11.51 -14.66 -4.46
CA ALA A 420 -12.86 -14.58 -5.02
C ALA A 420 -13.69 -15.83 -4.67
N SER A 421 -13.06 -17.01 -4.65
CA SER A 421 -13.69 -18.30 -4.35
C SER A 421 -13.28 -18.89 -2.99
N ALA A 422 -12.07 -18.58 -2.48
CA ALA A 422 -11.51 -19.18 -1.28
C ALA A 422 -11.52 -18.21 -0.08
N GLU A 423 -12.42 -18.44 0.88
CA GLU A 423 -12.62 -17.58 2.05
C GLU A 423 -11.36 -17.44 2.93
N ASN A 424 -10.57 -18.51 3.09
CA ASN A 424 -9.34 -18.50 3.87
C ASN A 424 -8.23 -17.63 3.26
N LYS A 425 -8.32 -17.27 1.97
CA LYS A 425 -7.34 -16.43 1.28
C LYS A 425 -7.69 -14.93 1.39
N ARG A 426 -8.94 -14.59 1.75
CA ARG A 426 -9.44 -13.20 1.79
C ARG A 426 -8.65 -12.25 2.67
N PRO A 427 -8.24 -12.60 3.91
CA PRO A 427 -7.52 -11.64 4.75
C PRO A 427 -6.24 -11.09 4.10
N ARG A 428 -5.55 -11.92 3.31
CA ARG A 428 -4.36 -11.52 2.55
C ARG A 428 -4.76 -10.77 1.28
N ALA A 429 -5.77 -11.22 0.55
CA ALA A 429 -6.25 -10.50 -0.63
C ALA A 429 -6.78 -9.09 -0.31
N GLU A 430 -7.46 -8.89 0.82
CA GLU A 430 -7.91 -7.57 1.29
C GLU A 430 -6.75 -6.62 1.55
N LEU A 431 -5.65 -7.14 2.10
CA LEU A 431 -4.40 -6.40 2.26
C LEU A 431 -3.83 -5.99 0.89
N GLY A 432 -3.91 -6.88 -0.10
CA GLY A 432 -3.50 -6.61 -1.48
C GLY A 432 -4.36 -5.54 -2.14
N ALA A 433 -5.69 -5.66 -2.03
CA ALA A 433 -6.63 -4.66 -2.55
C ALA A 433 -6.36 -3.28 -1.96
N LEU A 434 -6.20 -3.18 -0.63
CA LEU A 434 -5.88 -1.92 0.04
C LEU A 434 -4.52 -1.37 -0.42
N ALA A 435 -3.49 -2.23 -0.49
CA ALA A 435 -2.17 -1.84 -0.95
C ALA A 435 -2.20 -1.26 -2.37
N TYR A 436 -2.94 -1.91 -3.27
CA TYR A 436 -3.07 -1.49 -4.67
C TYR A 436 -3.80 -0.16 -4.79
N VAL A 437 -4.88 0.04 -4.04
CA VAL A 437 -5.64 1.30 -4.07
C VAL A 437 -4.81 2.46 -3.57
N ASN A 438 -4.02 2.26 -2.50
CA ASN A 438 -3.10 3.29 -2.02
C ASN A 438 -2.05 3.65 -3.09
N ILE A 439 -1.63 2.69 -3.92
CA ILE A 439 -0.74 2.93 -5.07
C ILE A 439 -1.45 3.65 -6.22
N LEU A 440 -2.78 3.67 -6.27
CA LEU A 440 -3.57 4.44 -7.24
C LEU A 440 -4.06 5.79 -6.70
N GLU A 441 -3.93 6.04 -5.39
CA GLU A 441 -4.45 7.24 -4.75
C GLU A 441 -3.85 8.53 -5.34
N GLY A 442 -4.72 9.48 -5.71
CA GLY A 442 -4.32 10.72 -6.39
C GLY A 442 -3.99 10.56 -7.87
N LEU A 443 -3.66 9.36 -8.35
CA LEU A 443 -3.33 9.12 -9.76
C LEU A 443 -4.56 9.33 -10.65
N SER A 444 -5.74 8.92 -10.20
CA SER A 444 -7.01 9.11 -10.92
C SER A 444 -7.44 10.58 -11.07
N GLN A 445 -6.75 11.52 -10.41
CA GLN A 445 -7.02 12.95 -10.59
C GLN A 445 -6.37 13.54 -11.83
N LEU A 446 -5.38 12.83 -12.40
CA LEU A 446 -4.65 13.19 -13.62
C LEU A 446 -5.25 12.45 -14.83
N ASP A 447 -5.15 13.05 -16.02
CA ASP A 447 -5.77 12.50 -17.23
C ASP A 447 -5.20 11.13 -17.63
N ASP A 448 -3.87 10.97 -17.59
CA ASP A 448 -3.22 9.68 -17.89
C ASP A 448 -3.54 8.61 -16.84
N GLY A 449 -3.60 9.01 -15.57
CA GLY A 449 -4.01 8.12 -14.49
C GLY A 449 -5.46 7.67 -14.62
N LYS A 450 -6.36 8.56 -15.02
CA LYS A 450 -7.75 8.22 -15.36
C LYS A 450 -7.81 7.27 -16.55
N ALA A 451 -7.07 7.54 -17.63
CA ALA A 451 -7.02 6.66 -18.79
C ALA A 451 -6.53 5.26 -18.40
N PHE A 452 -5.51 5.16 -17.55
CA PHE A 452 -5.02 3.90 -16.98
C PHE A 452 -6.09 3.17 -16.16
N VAL A 453 -6.83 3.87 -15.29
CA VAL A 453 -7.91 3.26 -14.48
C VAL A 453 -9.02 2.72 -15.39
N VAL A 454 -9.45 3.48 -16.40
CA VAL A 454 -10.46 3.02 -17.38
C VAL A 454 -9.97 1.81 -18.16
N ALA A 455 -8.73 1.83 -18.66
CA ALA A 455 -8.13 0.69 -19.33
C ALA A 455 -8.07 -0.55 -18.42
N SER A 456 -7.70 -0.35 -17.14
CA SER A 456 -7.64 -1.42 -16.15
C SER A 456 -9.02 -1.98 -15.82
N LEU A 457 -10.07 -1.16 -15.76
CA LEU A 457 -11.45 -1.64 -15.57
C LEU A 457 -11.94 -2.50 -16.74
N ASN A 458 -11.47 -2.21 -17.95
CA ASN A 458 -11.81 -2.95 -19.15
C ASN A 458 -11.02 -4.26 -19.31
N ASP A 459 -9.85 -4.39 -18.67
CA ASP A 459 -9.09 -5.64 -18.60
C ASP A 459 -9.48 -6.47 -17.37
N GLU A 460 -10.23 -7.56 -17.56
CA GLU A 460 -10.64 -8.48 -16.49
C GLU A 460 -9.48 -9.15 -15.75
N SER A 461 -8.27 -9.16 -16.33
CA SER A 461 -7.07 -9.70 -15.69
C SER A 461 -6.28 -8.67 -14.87
N SER A 462 -6.67 -7.40 -14.94
CA SER A 462 -5.97 -6.30 -14.28
C SER A 462 -6.01 -6.43 -12.75
N LEU A 463 -5.00 -5.88 -12.08
CA LEU A 463 -4.96 -5.82 -10.61
C LEU A 463 -6.16 -5.05 -10.03
N LEU A 464 -6.68 -4.04 -10.74
CA LEU A 464 -7.86 -3.31 -10.32
C LEU A 464 -9.09 -4.22 -10.28
N ASN A 465 -9.33 -5.00 -11.34
CA ASN A 465 -10.43 -5.94 -11.37
C ASN A 465 -10.24 -7.08 -10.37
N GLN A 466 -9.01 -7.54 -10.14
CA GLN A 466 -8.72 -8.50 -9.07
C GLN A 466 -9.04 -7.92 -7.69
N ALA A 467 -8.63 -6.68 -7.39
CA ALA A 467 -8.94 -5.99 -6.14
C ALA A 467 -10.46 -5.81 -5.93
N ILE A 468 -11.20 -5.45 -6.98
CA ILE A 468 -12.67 -5.38 -6.95
C ILE A 468 -13.28 -6.75 -6.62
N ARG A 469 -12.77 -7.84 -7.22
CA ARG A 469 -13.28 -9.22 -6.99
C ARG A 469 -13.00 -9.76 -5.59
N VAL A 470 -12.01 -9.22 -4.87
CA VAL A 470 -11.85 -9.54 -3.44
C VAL A 470 -13.12 -9.16 -2.68
N ILE A 471 -13.74 -8.04 -3.04
CA ILE A 471 -14.98 -7.53 -2.44
C ILE A 471 -16.21 -8.14 -3.12
N ASP A 472 -16.29 -8.08 -4.45
CA ASP A 472 -17.31 -8.74 -5.29
C ASP A 472 -17.00 -10.24 -5.49
N ASN A 473 -16.98 -10.97 -4.37
CA ASN A 473 -16.69 -12.39 -4.34
C ASN A 473 -17.94 -13.26 -4.58
N ASP A 474 -17.74 -14.56 -4.79
CA ASP A 474 -18.84 -15.48 -5.13
C ASP A 474 -19.94 -15.53 -4.07
N GLN A 475 -19.59 -15.40 -2.79
CA GLN A 475 -20.57 -15.40 -1.70
C GLN A 475 -21.43 -14.13 -1.72
N MET A 476 -20.82 -12.99 -2.04
CA MET A 476 -21.54 -11.73 -2.25
C MET A 476 -22.55 -11.87 -3.39
N ARG A 477 -22.11 -12.41 -4.53
CA ARG A 477 -22.95 -12.64 -5.71
C ARG A 477 -24.12 -13.59 -5.44
N GLU A 478 -23.89 -14.69 -4.73
CA GLU A 478 -24.96 -15.62 -4.35
C GLU A 478 -25.98 -14.96 -3.40
N ARG A 479 -25.53 -14.08 -2.50
CA ARG A 479 -26.44 -13.28 -1.68
C ARG A 479 -27.25 -12.27 -2.51
N ILE A 480 -26.63 -11.57 -3.46
CA ILE A 480 -27.34 -10.66 -4.38
C ILE A 480 -28.43 -11.45 -5.13
N LYS A 481 -28.09 -12.62 -5.67
CA LYS A 481 -29.05 -13.49 -6.36
C LYS A 481 -30.20 -13.93 -5.44
N ALA A 482 -29.88 -14.35 -4.22
CA ALA A 482 -30.88 -14.78 -3.24
C ALA A 482 -31.83 -13.63 -2.85
N GLN A 483 -31.29 -12.42 -2.66
CA GLN A 483 -32.06 -11.22 -2.37
C GLN A 483 -32.92 -10.81 -3.57
N ALA A 484 -32.35 -10.76 -4.78
CA ALA A 484 -33.09 -10.44 -6.00
C ALA A 484 -34.26 -11.41 -6.23
N LYS A 485 -34.06 -12.70 -5.93
CA LYS A 485 -35.12 -13.72 -5.95
C LYS A 485 -36.18 -13.51 -4.87
N ALA A 486 -35.79 -13.04 -3.68
CA ALA A 486 -36.74 -12.70 -2.62
C ALA A 486 -37.57 -11.45 -2.94
N GLU A 487 -37.00 -10.52 -3.72
CA GLU A 487 -37.67 -9.32 -4.20
C GLU A 487 -38.50 -9.55 -5.47
N GLU A 488 -38.31 -10.70 -6.14
CA GLU A 488 -39.05 -11.07 -7.34
C GLU A 488 -40.55 -11.16 -7.04
N GLY A 489 -41.35 -10.31 -7.69
CA GLY A 489 -42.79 -10.23 -7.50
C GLY A 489 -43.25 -9.22 -6.43
N LEU A 490 -42.34 -8.55 -5.72
CA LEU A 490 -42.67 -7.45 -4.81
C LEU A 490 -42.80 -6.11 -5.56
N GLY A 491 -43.82 -5.33 -5.22
CA GLY A 491 -43.98 -3.95 -5.70
C GLY A 491 -42.93 -3.01 -5.07
N PRO A 492 -42.67 -1.83 -5.67
CA PRO A 492 -41.66 -0.88 -5.15
C PRO A 492 -41.85 -0.50 -3.67
N LYS A 493 -43.09 -0.40 -3.20
CA LYS A 493 -43.41 -0.12 -1.79
C LYS A 493 -43.08 -1.29 -0.86
N GLU A 494 -43.28 -2.51 -1.33
CA GLU A 494 -43.01 -3.74 -0.55
C GLU A 494 -41.51 -3.99 -0.45
N VAL A 495 -40.77 -3.79 -1.54
CA VAL A 495 -39.30 -3.78 -1.52
C VAL A 495 -38.78 -2.68 -0.59
N MET A 496 -39.31 -1.46 -0.67
CA MET A 496 -38.92 -0.38 0.27
C MET A 496 -39.24 -0.76 1.71
N ALA A 497 -40.40 -1.36 2.00
CA ALA A 497 -40.75 -1.82 3.34
C ALA A 497 -39.79 -2.92 3.84
N LEU A 498 -39.36 -3.84 2.96
CA LEU A 498 -38.36 -4.87 3.26
C LEU A 498 -37.02 -4.26 3.73
N HIS A 499 -36.63 -3.13 3.15
CA HIS A 499 -35.38 -2.42 3.46
C HIS A 499 -35.51 -1.34 4.56
N GLN A 500 -36.74 -0.94 4.91
CA GLN A 500 -37.00 0.18 5.84
C GLN A 500 -37.25 -0.24 7.29
N THR A 501 -37.24 -1.53 7.62
CA THR A 501 -37.63 -2.00 8.97
C THR A 501 -36.56 -1.85 10.05
N GLU A 502 -35.32 -1.49 9.72
CA GLU A 502 -34.28 -1.35 10.75
C GLU A 502 -34.03 0.12 11.14
N PRO A 503 -34.13 0.49 12.44
CA PRO A 503 -33.86 1.85 12.91
C PRO A 503 -32.44 2.30 12.54
N LEU A 504 -32.23 3.61 12.35
CA LEU A 504 -30.90 4.20 12.06
C LEU A 504 -29.88 3.76 13.12
N ARG A 505 -29.06 2.75 12.78
CA ARG A 505 -27.96 2.26 13.62
C ARG A 505 -26.73 3.17 13.48
N PRO A 506 -25.87 3.26 14.50
CA PRO A 506 -24.56 3.90 14.39
C PRO A 506 -23.75 3.39 13.19
N GLN A 507 -22.97 4.27 12.57
CA GLN A 507 -22.17 3.94 11.38
C GLN A 507 -21.17 2.79 11.64
N GLU A 508 -20.61 2.68 12.85
CA GLU A 508 -19.72 1.57 13.22
C GLU A 508 -20.43 0.21 13.23
N ASP A 509 -21.71 0.19 13.61
CA ASP A 509 -22.50 -1.04 13.61
C ASP A 509 -22.78 -1.48 12.17
N VAL A 510 -23.06 -0.52 11.29
CA VAL A 510 -23.20 -0.76 9.85
C VAL A 510 -21.91 -1.29 9.25
N LYS A 511 -20.75 -0.68 9.54
CA LYS A 511 -19.45 -1.19 9.04
C LYS A 511 -19.21 -2.64 9.50
N LYS A 512 -19.47 -2.96 10.77
CA LYS A 512 -19.32 -4.33 11.30
C LYS A 512 -20.31 -5.31 10.68
N GLU A 513 -21.54 -4.90 10.45
CA GLU A 513 -22.59 -5.71 9.82
C GLU A 513 -22.27 -5.98 8.36
N ILE A 514 -21.81 -4.98 7.60
CA ILE A 514 -21.34 -5.13 6.22
C ILE A 514 -20.13 -6.04 6.16
N ALA A 515 -19.13 -5.81 7.02
CA ALA A 515 -17.94 -6.65 7.13
C ALA A 515 -18.33 -8.12 7.43
N SER A 516 -19.23 -8.33 8.39
CA SER A 516 -19.76 -9.66 8.74
C SER A 516 -20.57 -10.29 7.59
N ALA A 517 -21.40 -9.50 6.92
CA ALA A 517 -22.25 -9.95 5.82
C ALA A 517 -21.41 -10.37 4.61
N LEU A 518 -20.42 -9.57 4.25
CA LEU A 518 -19.51 -9.86 3.13
C LEU A 518 -18.38 -10.82 3.52
N LYS A 519 -18.29 -11.15 4.82
CA LYS A 519 -17.16 -11.87 5.41
C LYS A 519 -15.82 -11.26 4.99
N ILE A 520 -15.77 -9.92 4.99
CA ILE A 520 -14.56 -9.15 4.78
C ILE A 520 -14.11 -8.57 6.12
N GLY A 521 -12.80 -8.46 6.30
CA GLY A 521 -12.22 -7.74 7.42
C GLY A 521 -12.36 -6.23 7.28
N LYS A 522 -11.89 -5.52 8.32
CA LYS A 522 -11.79 -4.05 8.30
C LYS A 522 -11.01 -3.56 7.08
N LYS A 523 -9.91 -4.23 6.72
CA LYS A 523 -9.04 -3.83 5.60
C LYS A 523 -9.74 -3.98 4.25
N GLY A 524 -10.53 -5.03 4.04
CA GLY A 524 -11.35 -5.17 2.85
C GLY A 524 -12.38 -4.05 2.73
N TYR A 525 -12.98 -3.66 3.85
CA TYR A 525 -13.92 -2.54 3.87
C TYR A 525 -13.22 -1.19 3.60
N ASP A 526 -12.06 -0.93 4.21
CA ASP A 526 -11.24 0.26 3.94
C ASP A 526 -10.82 0.31 2.45
N ALA A 527 -10.39 -0.82 1.88
CA ALA A 527 -10.06 -0.95 0.47
C ALA A 527 -11.25 -0.64 -0.44
N PHE A 528 -12.45 -1.08 -0.04
CA PHE A 528 -13.68 -0.78 -0.77
C PHE A 528 -14.01 0.72 -0.75
N GLU A 529 -13.99 1.37 0.42
CA GLU A 529 -14.23 2.83 0.51
C GLU A 529 -13.26 3.58 -0.40
N ALA A 530 -11.98 3.19 -0.37
CA ALA A 530 -10.95 3.79 -1.20
C ALA A 530 -11.15 3.49 -2.70
N LEU A 531 -11.56 2.28 -3.08
CA LEU A 531 -11.91 1.93 -4.47
C LEU A 531 -13.08 2.76 -4.96
N VAL A 532 -14.15 2.90 -4.18
CA VAL A 532 -15.31 3.71 -4.59
C VAL A 532 -14.92 5.16 -4.77
N SER A 533 -14.10 5.72 -3.86
CA SER A 533 -13.56 7.07 -3.99
C SER A 533 -12.70 7.22 -5.25
N LEU A 534 -11.80 6.28 -5.50
CA LEU A 534 -10.93 6.24 -6.68
C LEU A 534 -11.75 6.19 -7.98
N LEU A 535 -12.80 5.36 -8.00
CA LEU A 535 -13.61 5.09 -9.18
C LEU A 535 -14.70 6.14 -9.39
N ALA A 536 -15.09 6.91 -8.37
CA ALA A 536 -16.19 7.86 -8.45
C ALA A 536 -16.11 8.82 -9.64
N ARG A 537 -14.93 9.40 -9.89
CA ARG A 537 -14.73 10.35 -10.98
C ARG A 537 -14.73 9.64 -12.36
N PRO A 538 -13.94 8.58 -12.59
CA PRO A 538 -14.05 7.78 -13.83
C PRO A 538 -15.47 7.23 -14.09
N LEU A 539 -16.18 6.77 -13.06
CA LEU A 539 -17.54 6.25 -13.16
C LEU A 539 -18.56 7.31 -13.56
N ALA A 540 -18.38 8.54 -13.11
CA ALA A 540 -19.22 9.69 -13.50
C ALA A 540 -19.20 9.93 -15.01
N GLU A 541 -18.08 9.63 -15.65
CA GLU A 541 -17.81 9.91 -17.05
C GLU A 541 -18.02 8.68 -17.94
N ALA A 542 -17.74 7.48 -17.42
CA ALA A 542 -17.80 6.21 -18.13
C ALA A 542 -19.02 5.37 -17.71
N ASN A 543 -20.24 5.86 -17.96
CA ASN A 543 -21.54 5.23 -17.62
C ASN A 543 -21.58 3.68 -17.58
N GLU A 544 -20.83 3.01 -18.45
CA GLU A 544 -20.72 1.54 -18.55
C GLU A 544 -20.27 0.85 -17.25
N HIS A 545 -19.40 1.47 -16.46
CA HIS A 545 -18.86 0.82 -15.25
C HIS A 545 -19.77 0.99 -14.02
N TRP A 546 -20.71 1.95 -14.05
CA TRP A 546 -21.63 2.20 -12.94
C TRP A 546 -22.55 1.00 -12.68
N GLU A 547 -23.08 0.37 -13.72
CA GLU A 547 -23.97 -0.79 -13.58
C GLU A 547 -23.26 -2.02 -12.97
N ARG A 548 -21.92 -2.09 -13.04
CA ARG A 548 -21.14 -3.14 -12.38
C ARG A 548 -21.01 -2.90 -10.87
N ILE A 549 -20.81 -1.65 -10.45
CA ILE A 549 -20.53 -1.29 -9.04
C ILE A 549 -21.81 -1.04 -8.25
N LYS A 550 -22.86 -0.59 -8.92
CA LYS A 550 -24.16 -0.31 -8.32
C LYS A 550 -24.71 -1.48 -7.50
N PRO A 551 -24.78 -2.74 -7.98
CA PRO A 551 -25.28 -3.86 -7.18
C PRO A 551 -24.46 -4.09 -5.89
N VAL A 552 -23.15 -3.87 -5.96
CA VAL A 552 -22.24 -3.99 -4.82
C VAL A 552 -22.57 -2.91 -3.77
N LEU A 553 -22.75 -1.67 -4.21
CA LEU A 553 -23.15 -0.55 -3.34
C LEU A 553 -24.55 -0.75 -2.72
N GLU A 554 -25.51 -1.23 -3.51
CA GLU A 554 -26.88 -1.48 -3.05
C GLU A 554 -26.89 -2.50 -1.91
N GLN A 555 -26.20 -3.62 -2.10
CA GLN A 555 -26.10 -4.68 -1.11
C GLN A 555 -25.33 -4.22 0.14
N MET A 556 -24.22 -3.50 -0.05
CA MET A 556 -23.41 -3.05 1.08
C MET A 556 -24.18 -2.10 1.99
N TYR A 557 -24.82 -1.07 1.43
CA TYR A 557 -25.45 -0.06 2.27
C TYR A 557 -26.91 -0.37 2.60
N GLY A 558 -27.46 -1.49 2.12
CA GLY A 558 -28.87 -1.80 2.27
C GLY A 558 -29.75 -0.72 1.64
N VAL A 559 -29.31 -0.21 0.49
CA VAL A 559 -29.97 0.89 -0.22
C VAL A 559 -30.31 0.45 -1.62
N ARG A 560 -31.43 0.92 -2.13
CA ARG A 560 -31.77 0.79 -3.54
C ARG A 560 -31.24 2.00 -4.30
N ILE A 561 -30.41 1.76 -5.27
CA ILE A 561 -29.81 2.76 -6.14
C ILE A 561 -30.57 2.72 -7.47
N SER A 562 -31.23 3.81 -7.80
CA SER A 562 -31.86 3.98 -9.11
C SER A 562 -31.29 5.23 -9.77
N ALA A 563 -31.23 5.27 -11.10
CA ALA A 563 -30.81 6.44 -11.85
C ALA A 563 -31.94 6.95 -12.76
N PRO A 564 -33.11 7.35 -12.20
CA PRO A 564 -34.22 7.83 -13.03
C PRO A 564 -33.85 9.09 -13.81
N GLU A 565 -34.43 9.23 -15.01
CA GLU A 565 -34.44 10.49 -15.73
C GLU A 565 -35.53 11.41 -15.17
N ILE A 566 -35.13 12.54 -14.60
CA ILE A 566 -36.05 13.58 -14.10
C ILE A 566 -35.91 14.85 -14.91
N SER A 567 -36.93 15.71 -14.88
CA SER A 567 -36.82 17.01 -15.55
C SER A 567 -35.70 17.84 -14.92
N TYR A 568 -34.99 18.64 -15.71
CA TYR A 568 -33.97 19.56 -15.21
C TYR A 568 -34.53 20.50 -14.11
N ALA A 569 -35.80 20.89 -14.24
CA ALA A 569 -36.49 21.70 -13.23
C ALA A 569 -36.68 20.94 -11.91
N ASP A 570 -37.01 19.65 -11.94
CA ASP A 570 -37.11 18.81 -10.74
C ASP A 570 -35.73 18.55 -10.12
N TRP A 571 -34.70 18.30 -10.93
CA TRP A 571 -33.32 18.16 -10.46
C TRP A 571 -32.82 19.43 -9.77
N LYS A 572 -33.03 20.60 -10.38
CA LYS A 572 -32.69 21.90 -9.79
C LYS A 572 -33.44 22.16 -8.48
N ARG A 573 -34.72 21.78 -8.41
CA ARG A 573 -35.52 21.84 -7.16
C ARG A 573 -34.98 20.89 -6.09
N ALA A 574 -34.51 19.70 -6.45
CA ALA A 574 -33.91 18.74 -5.51
C ALA A 574 -32.55 19.21 -4.94
N GLN A 575 -31.85 20.08 -5.67
CA GLN A 575 -30.57 20.70 -5.28
C GLN A 575 -30.74 22.02 -4.50
N GLY A 576 -31.94 22.59 -4.48
CA GLY A 576 -32.18 23.93 -3.90
C GLY A 576 -31.89 23.98 -2.39
N PRO A 577 -31.44 25.14 -1.87
CA PRO A 577 -31.17 25.31 -0.45
C PRO A 577 -32.49 25.21 0.33
N MET A 578 -32.66 24.14 1.11
CA MET A 578 -33.60 24.16 2.23
C MET A 578 -32.99 25.00 3.37
N PRO A 579 -33.82 25.61 4.26
CA PRO A 579 -33.33 26.39 5.38
C PRO A 579 -32.37 25.56 6.25
N LEU A 580 -31.21 26.13 6.56
CA LEU A 580 -30.12 25.49 7.29
C LEU A 580 -30.58 24.88 8.63
N TYR A 581 -30.40 23.57 8.80
CA TYR A 581 -30.39 22.92 10.10
C TYR A 581 -28.94 22.91 10.61
N THR A 582 -28.63 23.76 11.59
CA THR A 582 -27.27 24.10 12.07
C THR A 582 -26.69 23.05 13.03
N GLY A 583 -26.71 21.76 12.68
CA GLY A 583 -26.35 20.67 13.60
C GLY A 583 -24.94 20.12 13.45
N ARG A 584 -24.56 19.65 12.26
CA ARG A 584 -23.25 19.01 12.01
C ARG A 584 -22.86 19.24 10.55
N GLY A 585 -21.72 19.91 10.35
CA GLY A 585 -21.31 20.48 9.07
C GLY A 585 -20.98 19.45 8.00
N VAL A 586 -21.71 19.53 6.89
CA VAL A 586 -21.21 19.25 5.54
C VAL A 586 -21.82 20.35 4.67
N ALA A 587 -20.99 21.05 3.88
CA ALA A 587 -21.44 22.15 3.03
C ALA A 587 -22.43 21.64 1.98
N ALA A 588 -23.59 22.30 1.86
CA ALA A 588 -24.52 22.04 0.76
C ALA A 588 -24.11 22.84 -0.48
N PHE A 589 -24.28 22.27 -1.67
CA PHE A 589 -24.00 22.93 -2.95
C PHE A 589 -25.08 23.99 -3.24
N PRO A 590 -24.78 25.31 -3.27
CA PRO A 590 -25.78 26.30 -3.64
C PRO A 590 -25.82 26.47 -5.17
N ILE A 591 -26.90 26.01 -5.82
CA ILE A 591 -27.17 26.33 -7.23
C ILE A 591 -27.98 27.63 -7.34
N ASN A 592 -27.57 28.53 -8.23
CA ASN A 592 -28.25 29.81 -8.47
C ASN A 592 -29.62 29.58 -9.15
N PRO A 593 -30.75 30.02 -8.55
CA PRO A 593 -32.08 29.79 -9.11
C PRO A 593 -32.38 30.54 -10.42
N ASN A 594 -31.56 31.52 -10.83
CA ASN A 594 -31.94 32.48 -11.87
C ASN A 594 -31.61 32.07 -13.33
N ALA A 595 -30.94 30.95 -13.58
CA ALA A 595 -30.77 30.42 -14.93
C ALA A 595 -32.14 30.01 -15.53
N ARG A 596 -32.67 30.81 -16.47
CA ARG A 596 -33.91 30.50 -17.22
C ARG A 596 -33.54 29.74 -18.50
N PHE A 597 -33.86 28.45 -18.54
CA PHE A 597 -33.86 27.67 -19.78
C PHE A 597 -35.11 28.02 -20.61
N VAL A 598 -35.01 27.93 -21.94
CA VAL A 598 -36.14 28.16 -22.85
C VAL A 598 -37.21 27.07 -22.62
N PRO A 599 -38.49 27.43 -22.41
CA PRO A 599 -39.54 26.52 -21.91
C PRO A 599 -39.96 25.35 -22.82
N ASP A 600 -39.54 25.29 -24.09
CA ASP A 600 -40.09 24.34 -25.07
C ASP A 600 -39.33 23.01 -25.21
N THR A 601 -38.23 22.80 -24.49
CA THR A 601 -37.56 21.47 -24.43
C THR A 601 -37.30 21.07 -22.98
N GLU A 602 -38.09 20.11 -22.48
CA GLU A 602 -37.89 19.50 -21.17
C GLU A 602 -36.61 18.64 -21.20
N VAL A 603 -35.47 19.25 -20.84
CA VAL A 603 -34.21 18.52 -20.69
C VAL A 603 -34.36 17.52 -19.54
N ARG A 604 -34.23 16.23 -19.85
CA ARG A 604 -34.26 15.12 -18.89
C ARG A 604 -32.82 14.76 -18.51
N VAL A 605 -32.56 14.70 -17.21
CA VAL A 605 -31.24 14.38 -16.64
C VAL A 605 -31.33 13.14 -15.78
N ARG A 606 -30.35 12.24 -15.90
CA ARG A 606 -30.20 11.11 -14.99
C ARG A 606 -29.67 11.57 -13.64
N VAL A 607 -30.31 11.11 -12.57
CA VAL A 607 -29.96 11.47 -11.21
C VAL A 607 -29.91 10.20 -10.38
N VAL A 608 -28.84 10.00 -9.62
CA VAL A 608 -28.75 8.85 -8.73
C VAL A 608 -29.65 9.09 -7.52
N HIS A 609 -30.51 8.12 -7.22
CA HIS A 609 -31.43 8.11 -6.09
C HIS A 609 -31.11 6.94 -5.17
N PHE A 610 -31.12 7.17 -3.86
CA PHE A 610 -31.05 6.17 -2.80
C PHE A 610 -32.42 6.00 -2.17
N ASN A 611 -33.00 4.80 -2.23
CA ASN A 611 -34.34 4.51 -1.70
C ASN A 611 -35.38 5.54 -2.17
N GLY A 612 -35.27 5.96 -3.44
CA GLY A 612 -36.14 6.97 -4.06
C GLY A 612 -35.77 8.43 -3.78
N VAL A 613 -34.77 8.71 -2.94
CA VAL A 613 -34.30 10.06 -2.61
C VAL A 613 -33.08 10.42 -3.44
N ALA A 614 -33.10 11.53 -4.18
CA ALA A 614 -31.95 11.99 -4.97
C ALA A 614 -30.69 12.15 -4.09
N ALA A 615 -29.58 11.52 -4.50
CA ALA A 615 -28.30 11.48 -3.77
C ALA A 615 -27.72 12.88 -3.53
N VAL A 616 -28.03 13.81 -4.44
CA VAL A 616 -27.64 15.22 -4.38
C VAL A 616 -28.53 16.07 -3.45
N SER A 617 -29.62 15.51 -2.89
CA SER A 617 -30.51 16.25 -1.99
C SER A 617 -29.97 16.30 -0.56
N GLN A 618 -30.24 17.39 0.18
CA GLN A 618 -29.93 17.46 1.61
C GLN A 618 -30.69 16.38 2.44
N ARG A 619 -31.86 15.93 1.97
CA ARG A 619 -32.60 14.82 2.61
C ARG A 619 -31.82 13.50 2.54
N ALA A 620 -31.10 13.27 1.43
CA ALA A 620 -30.21 12.12 1.31
C ALA A 620 -29.13 12.16 2.40
N GLN A 621 -28.55 13.32 2.75
CA GLN A 621 -27.56 13.41 3.82
C GLN A 621 -28.11 12.99 5.20
N SER A 622 -29.36 13.35 5.53
CA SER A 622 -29.99 12.95 6.79
C SER A 622 -30.37 11.46 6.83
N PHE A 623 -30.67 10.86 5.68
CA PHE A 623 -31.08 9.47 5.54
C PHE A 623 -29.89 8.51 5.40
N LEU A 624 -28.79 9.01 4.82
CA LEU A 624 -27.59 8.23 4.47
C LEU A 624 -26.48 8.37 5.50
N GLY A 625 -26.80 8.68 6.77
CA GLY A 625 -25.82 8.69 7.87
C GLY A 625 -25.10 7.34 8.10
N ARG A 626 -25.51 6.29 7.37
CA ARG A 626 -24.87 4.96 7.30
C ARG A 626 -23.80 4.85 6.21
N ILE A 627 -23.85 5.71 5.19
CA ILE A 627 -22.90 5.72 4.08
C ILE A 627 -21.72 6.64 4.45
N PRO A 628 -20.47 6.19 4.28
CA PRO A 628 -19.28 7.01 4.47
C PRO A 628 -19.35 8.31 3.65
N PRO A 629 -18.96 9.46 4.22
CA PRO A 629 -18.95 10.74 3.50
C PRO A 629 -18.21 10.69 2.16
N GLU A 630 -17.14 9.91 2.08
CA GLU A 630 -16.28 9.73 0.90
C GLU A 630 -17.03 8.99 -0.21
N VAL A 631 -17.76 7.94 0.16
CA VAL A 631 -18.61 7.15 -0.75
C VAL A 631 -19.80 7.99 -1.22
N MET A 632 -20.43 8.74 -0.31
CA MET A 632 -21.48 9.69 -0.65
C MET A 632 -21.00 10.77 -1.62
N LEU A 633 -19.82 11.34 -1.36
CA LEU A 633 -19.21 12.32 -2.24
C LEU A 633 -18.95 11.72 -3.61
N GLY A 634 -18.41 10.50 -3.66
CA GLY A 634 -18.16 9.80 -4.90
C GLY A 634 -19.43 9.60 -5.74
N ILE A 635 -20.53 9.21 -5.09
CA ILE A 635 -21.82 9.02 -5.76
C ILE A 635 -22.46 10.36 -6.17
N GLN A 636 -22.32 11.40 -5.36
CA GLN A 636 -22.78 12.73 -5.72
C GLN A 636 -22.04 13.26 -6.95
N VAL A 637 -20.72 13.06 -7.00
CA VAL A 637 -19.89 13.38 -8.18
C VAL A 637 -20.36 12.56 -9.40
N ALA A 638 -20.59 11.24 -9.24
CA ALA A 638 -21.14 10.41 -10.31
C ALA A 638 -22.50 10.90 -10.82
N SER A 639 -23.42 11.21 -9.91
CA SER A 639 -24.75 11.73 -10.24
C SER A 639 -24.69 13.09 -10.93
N LEU A 640 -23.73 13.95 -10.56
CA LEU A 640 -23.53 15.25 -11.20
C LEU A 640 -22.94 15.07 -12.60
N GLY A 641 -21.98 14.16 -12.77
CA GLY A 641 -21.42 13.80 -14.08
C GLY A 641 -22.48 13.30 -15.05
N PHE A 642 -23.35 12.38 -14.63
CA PHE A 642 -24.48 11.91 -15.44
C PHE A 642 -25.41 13.05 -15.87
N ALA A 643 -25.81 13.90 -14.93
CA ALA A 643 -26.68 15.03 -15.21
C ALA A 643 -26.02 16.03 -16.18
N TRP A 644 -24.72 16.29 -16.02
CA TRP A 644 -23.98 17.20 -16.89
C TRP A 644 -23.77 16.64 -18.30
N GLN A 645 -23.42 15.37 -18.42
CA GLN A 645 -23.31 14.71 -19.73
C GLN A 645 -24.65 14.77 -20.49
N ASP A 646 -25.76 14.53 -19.80
CA ASP A 646 -27.09 14.61 -20.39
C ASP A 646 -27.44 16.06 -20.79
N VAL A 647 -27.09 17.08 -19.98
CA VAL A 647 -27.30 18.50 -20.34
C VAL A 647 -26.43 18.92 -21.52
N PHE A 648 -25.15 18.52 -21.55
CA PHE A 648 -24.23 18.83 -22.66
C PHE A 648 -24.68 18.20 -23.96
N SER A 649 -25.06 16.93 -23.94
CA SER A 649 -25.48 16.19 -25.14
C SER A 649 -26.87 16.59 -25.64
N LYS A 650 -27.77 17.05 -24.75
CA LYS A 650 -29.18 17.29 -25.09
C LYS A 650 -29.59 18.78 -25.10
N GLY A 651 -28.82 19.72 -24.52
CA GLY A 651 -29.43 20.95 -23.98
C GLY A 651 -28.70 22.30 -24.04
N ILE A 652 -27.42 22.42 -24.45
CA ILE A 652 -26.80 23.77 -24.55
C ILE A 652 -27.01 24.33 -25.96
N ARG A 653 -27.96 25.25 -26.12
CA ARG A 653 -28.33 25.82 -27.44
C ARG A 653 -28.05 27.32 -27.55
N SER A 654 -27.69 27.97 -26.45
CA SER A 654 -27.40 29.40 -26.42
C SER A 654 -26.22 29.74 -25.50
N GLU A 655 -25.62 30.90 -25.77
CA GLU A 655 -24.50 31.46 -25.01
C GLU A 655 -24.87 31.74 -23.54
N ALA A 656 -26.11 32.18 -23.27
CA ALA A 656 -26.61 32.39 -21.91
C ALA A 656 -26.78 31.08 -21.13
N GLU A 657 -27.25 30.01 -21.80
CA GLU A 657 -27.32 28.66 -21.22
C GLU A 657 -25.91 28.12 -20.94
N PHE A 658 -24.95 28.38 -21.82
CA PHE A 658 -23.55 28.04 -21.63
C PHE A 658 -22.95 28.74 -20.39
N TYR A 659 -23.21 30.04 -20.19
CA TYR A 659 -22.70 30.78 -19.02
C TYR A 659 -23.34 30.34 -17.70
N ALA A 660 -24.66 30.12 -17.67
CA ALA A 660 -25.35 29.62 -16.49
C ALA A 660 -24.91 28.19 -16.13
N PHE A 661 -24.64 27.38 -17.15
CA PHE A 661 -24.06 26.06 -17.01
C PHE A 661 -22.62 26.15 -16.45
N ALA A 662 -21.77 26.99 -17.03
CA ALA A 662 -20.40 27.22 -16.58
C ALA A 662 -20.34 27.71 -15.13
N GLU A 663 -21.24 28.61 -14.71
CA GLU A 663 -21.36 29.07 -13.32
C GLU A 663 -21.72 27.92 -12.36
N THR A 664 -22.61 27.02 -12.77
CA THR A 664 -23.02 25.86 -11.96
C THR A 664 -21.89 24.84 -11.84
N VAL A 665 -21.15 24.61 -12.92
CA VAL A 665 -19.93 23.78 -12.92
C VAL A 665 -18.87 24.40 -12.02
N LEU A 666 -18.57 25.70 -12.18
CA LEU A 666 -17.61 26.44 -11.34
C LEU A 666 -17.96 26.36 -9.86
N LYS A 667 -19.24 26.55 -9.48
CA LYS A 667 -19.67 26.43 -8.08
C LYS A 667 -19.55 25.02 -7.53
N THR A 668 -19.78 24.01 -8.37
CA THR A 668 -19.60 22.61 -8.01
C THR A 668 -18.12 22.27 -7.85
N VAL A 669 -17.25 22.80 -8.72
CA VAL A 669 -15.79 22.68 -8.65
C VAL A 669 -15.24 23.40 -7.42
N ILE A 670 -15.70 24.61 -7.11
CA ILE A 670 -15.32 25.35 -5.89
C ILE A 670 -15.74 24.58 -4.63
N ALA A 671 -16.95 24.00 -4.62
CA ALA A 671 -17.40 23.15 -3.52
C ALA A 671 -16.58 21.86 -3.42
N LYS A 672 -16.20 21.22 -4.54
CA LYS A 672 -15.27 20.10 -4.59
C LYS A 672 -13.90 20.49 -4.01
N GLN A 673 -13.33 21.61 -4.42
CA GLN A 673 -12.06 22.13 -3.91
C GLN A 673 -12.13 22.47 -2.42
N ALA A 674 -13.24 23.03 -1.94
CA ALA A 674 -13.44 23.28 -0.52
C ALA A 674 -13.55 21.97 0.28
N ILE A 675 -14.15 20.93 -0.28
CA ILE A 675 -14.20 19.59 0.31
C ILE A 675 -12.81 18.95 0.27
N GLU A 676 -12.08 19.03 -0.83
CA GLU A 676 -10.70 18.57 -0.97
C GLU A 676 -9.78 19.28 0.03
N ALA A 677 -9.96 20.57 0.27
CA ALA A 677 -9.22 21.32 1.28
C ALA A 677 -9.56 20.85 2.71
N VAL A 678 -10.83 20.54 3.00
CA VAL A 678 -11.24 19.95 4.29
C VAL A 678 -10.67 18.55 4.47
N VAL A 679 -10.67 17.73 3.42
CA VAL A 679 -10.11 16.37 3.42
C VAL A 679 -8.59 16.44 3.57
N ALA A 680 -7.89 17.30 2.82
CA ALA A 680 -6.46 17.52 2.92
C ALA A 680 -6.08 18.05 4.31
N LYS A 681 -6.86 18.96 4.90
CA LYS A 681 -6.67 19.43 6.28
C LYS A 681 -6.85 18.29 7.29
N ARG A 682 -7.85 17.42 7.10
CA ARG A 682 -8.11 16.28 7.98
C ARG A 682 -7.02 15.21 7.85
N MET A 683 -6.59 14.90 6.63
CA MET A 683 -5.45 14.02 6.36
C MET A 683 -4.15 14.61 6.93
N GLY A 684 -3.90 15.90 6.77
CA GLY A 684 -2.76 16.58 7.38
C GLY A 684 -2.80 16.52 8.92
N GLN A 685 -3.97 16.65 9.54
CA GLN A 685 -4.16 16.48 10.98
C GLN A 685 -3.95 15.03 11.45
N GLU A 686 -4.39 14.04 10.67
CA GLU A 686 -4.16 12.62 10.97
C GLU A 686 -2.68 12.24 10.81
N VAL A 687 -2.02 12.70 9.75
CA VAL A 687 -0.59 12.51 9.52
C VAL A 687 0.24 13.21 10.61
N ALA A 688 -0.10 14.45 10.96
CA ALA A 688 0.55 15.17 12.07
C ALA A 688 0.29 14.49 13.42
N GLY A 689 -0.91 13.96 13.66
CA GLY A 689 -1.24 13.21 14.87
C GLY A 689 -0.53 11.86 14.97
N VAL A 690 -0.30 11.17 13.85
CA VAL A 690 0.50 9.95 13.78
C VAL A 690 1.99 10.25 13.94
N ALA A 691 2.48 11.36 13.38
CA ALA A 691 3.84 11.84 13.55
C ALA A 691 4.13 12.29 15.00
N ALA A 692 3.18 12.93 15.67
CA ALA A 692 3.32 13.36 17.08
C ALA A 692 3.19 12.21 18.10
N LYS A 693 2.59 11.09 17.72
CA LYS A 693 2.48 9.87 18.55
C LYS A 693 3.66 8.90 18.37
N LYS A 694 4.46 9.07 17.33
CA LYS A 694 5.72 8.34 17.09
C LYS A 694 6.89 9.13 17.65
#